data_AF-A0A7C5XA69-F1
#
_entry.id   AF-A0A7C5XA69-F1
#
_cell.length_a   1.000
_cell.length_b   1.000
_cell.length_c   1.000
_cell.angle_alpha   90.00
_cell.angle_beta   90.00
_cell.angle_gamma   90.00
#
_symmetry.space_group_name_H-M   'P 1'
#
loop_
_entity.id
_entity.type
_entity.pdbx_description
1 polymer ?
#
loop_
_entity_poly.entity_id
_entity_poly.type
_entity_poly.pdbx_seq_one_letter_code
_entity_poly.pdbx_strand_id
1 'polypeptide(L)'
;MRPVGSIFTLKTSIEDLERELVPSFDLVLDSWVSDVRRTSFADPEYVAEVTYVTAPLKAFIERVVERLDTLGLVGGPLERSFGFGKTHALIVLWHLFTSNMHRRLGIRIPERVLRETLVLAFDYSSTRVKPFVRVVEELMKYADLQHPIAQMKDPMLIRAINEVLRRYGEQRLYTLSGREVAELIAEILEKYRELGGTSRLLLLVDELGYGLASRAREFVERASKGDAEADKVYIEANEVINFLSYLYANLHNRYVCAVIVWAMAEQDRKEIVTLGLKHQDEPRIYNKVNGLIRDLDLIAERYSRGLAGTSLVELAYSSEHALEIARYRVLKLLKGVNLDEVREEYVTWLSAIAKQLNLEDLVLRYRGELKSYYPFSIGLIHLLKKLINPRDVPGTEFVRTVILIAAKAANNALRRYPDSYCIGVEHLTVGDTALTSLLGAYREDWDQTVRDIEDAIKKIEQESIRLVAEFIAKYLLAKGVTASPTVLLLESTDRRDIERYGTSLEELQVELLQIYREDIAIKYIELLSEALEKLRAGSARIDEREVDGRRLYIPTILKTLYDRLSAFISEEKKKVENPVHIPLYIRESRTIPSLFSNLAVEVKGCEKGIDIVFASYNEVRELDSMVSKIRESQNRGSLALLVVHPWDAELFNEMYLRQRSYNEVVNEVTGILQRGVSNGSIRRPLHVAVLLPNLSSYVLKEVINELTEYEGTKRFCDYLLKEEKVLEERVEEFESIVTKRGYLTLQDVTIRQKHLQELRRKLMRDIEEARSIALKQIIRLSRELVKDILGLYSKVIYFSSDKHSFTAIDISGYDIGSADTQIYAQAELSQYASMVNKYFKDIINILAFSTDVMRIVNSILDFYKRAFESGQLKEIESLELSIDDVVENVIQGTYGVKPLCQNVANLAVGLLNNQTIDLVDKVVRFTVDRRGGKVILEVKRKVVEPAVIVAAKEEVGLGLEERVQPPAEVYVEDITLEVLPEVKPEVQLDPLEDLRKRLVALFDVVSGENSSIDSLEVKFNSNNLALTALLRKPKPETLNDSLVRGVVNLLIRIALRLRSPVSISIHLVSPVRENKIKEVLAGYYKPKRSSFDKYLE
;
A
#
# COMPACT_ATOMS: atom_id res chain seq x y z
N MET A 1 2.17 -16.42 -23.09
CA MET A 1 3.04 -17.14 -22.14
C MET A 1 2.29 -18.32 -21.57
N ARG A 2 2.96 -19.46 -21.37
CA ARG A 2 2.36 -20.67 -20.78
C ARG A 2 2.34 -20.60 -19.23
N PRO A 3 1.25 -20.97 -18.56
CA PRO A 3 1.22 -21.08 -17.10
C PRO A 3 2.17 -22.13 -16.55
N VAL A 4 2.71 -21.90 -15.35
CA VAL A 4 3.68 -22.78 -14.69
C VAL A 4 3.12 -24.17 -14.43
N GLY A 5 1.82 -24.30 -14.13
CA GLY A 5 1.14 -25.59 -13.95
C GLY A 5 1.06 -26.44 -15.21
N SER A 6 1.23 -25.84 -16.39
CA SER A 6 1.28 -26.55 -17.69
C SER A 6 2.70 -27.04 -18.06
N ILE A 7 3.71 -26.68 -17.26
CA ILE A 7 5.14 -26.94 -17.52
C ILE A 7 5.72 -27.84 -16.44
N PHE A 8 5.37 -27.61 -15.17
CA PHE A 8 5.93 -28.31 -14.02
C PHE A 8 4.87 -28.98 -13.15
N THR A 9 5.29 -30.05 -12.48
CA THR A 9 4.58 -30.66 -11.34
C THR A 9 5.53 -30.79 -10.16
N LEU A 10 5.01 -30.95 -8.94
CA LEU A 10 5.85 -31.31 -7.79
C LEU A 10 6.46 -32.71 -7.99
N LYS A 11 7.72 -32.89 -7.61
CA LYS A 11 8.38 -34.22 -7.59
C LYS A 11 7.81 -35.11 -6.48
N THR A 12 7.58 -34.53 -5.31
CA THR A 12 7.17 -35.19 -4.07
C THR A 12 6.21 -34.28 -3.30
N SER A 13 5.40 -34.84 -2.38
CA SER A 13 4.56 -34.05 -1.48
C SER A 13 5.41 -33.22 -0.51
N ILE A 14 4.87 -32.14 0.07
CA ILE A 14 5.63 -31.36 1.07
C ILE A 14 5.95 -32.21 2.30
N GLU A 15 5.00 -33.00 2.79
CA GLU A 15 5.16 -33.83 4.00
C GLU A 15 6.26 -34.87 3.81
N ASP A 16 6.30 -35.52 2.65
CA ASP A 16 7.35 -36.48 2.32
C ASP A 16 8.69 -35.76 2.14
N LEU A 17 8.70 -34.59 1.48
CA LEU A 17 9.93 -33.80 1.30
C LEU A 17 10.53 -33.35 2.63
N GLU A 18 9.71 -32.90 3.59
CA GLU A 18 10.17 -32.53 4.94
C GLU A 18 10.87 -33.68 5.65
N ARG A 19 10.29 -34.90 5.56
CA ARG A 19 10.92 -36.12 6.08
C ARG A 19 12.22 -36.45 5.34
N GLU A 20 12.24 -36.25 4.03
CA GLU A 20 13.40 -36.55 3.18
C GLU A 20 14.57 -35.57 3.38
N LEU A 21 14.32 -34.34 3.86
CA LEU A 21 15.35 -33.33 4.13
C LEU A 21 16.14 -33.58 5.42
N VAL A 22 15.75 -34.58 6.22
CA VAL A 22 16.49 -35.06 7.39
C VAL A 22 16.76 -36.57 7.24
N PRO A 23 17.63 -36.95 6.29
CA PRO A 23 17.97 -38.36 6.08
C PRO A 23 18.75 -38.89 7.28
N SER A 24 18.52 -40.15 7.65
CA SER A 24 19.29 -40.85 8.68
C SER A 24 20.26 -41.82 8.03
N PHE A 25 21.56 -41.67 8.32
CA PHE A 25 22.57 -42.58 7.80
C PHE A 25 22.44 -43.96 8.46
N ASP A 26 22.18 -44.02 9.76
CA ASP A 26 21.96 -45.28 10.48
C ASP A 26 20.85 -46.13 9.84
N LEU A 27 19.73 -45.52 9.40
CA LEU A 27 18.66 -46.25 8.69
C LEU A 27 19.09 -46.79 7.32
N VAL A 28 20.00 -46.08 6.63
CA VAL A 28 20.57 -46.53 5.36
C VAL A 28 21.49 -47.74 5.60
N LEU A 29 22.36 -47.66 6.60
CA LEU A 29 23.26 -48.75 6.99
C LEU A 29 22.48 -49.96 7.50
N ASP A 30 21.47 -49.76 8.34
CA ASP A 30 20.53 -50.81 8.78
C ASP A 30 19.88 -51.52 7.59
N SER A 31 19.41 -50.76 6.60
CA SER A 31 18.74 -51.33 5.43
C SER A 31 19.71 -52.14 4.57
N TRP A 32 20.97 -51.69 4.51
CA TRP A 32 22.04 -52.37 3.78
C TRP A 32 22.48 -53.65 4.50
N VAL A 33 22.63 -53.61 5.83
CA VAL A 33 23.01 -54.80 6.63
C VAL A 33 21.86 -55.81 6.69
N SER A 34 20.62 -55.38 6.90
CA SER A 34 19.49 -56.30 7.09
C SER A 34 18.84 -56.79 5.80
N ASP A 35 19.21 -56.24 4.64
CA ASP A 35 18.54 -56.44 3.34
C ASP A 35 17.04 -56.05 3.36
N VAL A 36 16.60 -55.29 4.36
CA VAL A 36 15.21 -54.79 4.51
C VAL A 36 15.20 -53.28 4.33
N ARG A 37 14.49 -52.79 3.31
CA ARG A 37 14.38 -51.35 3.03
C ARG A 37 13.58 -50.62 4.11
N ARG A 38 14.26 -49.86 4.97
CA ARG A 38 13.64 -49.02 6.02
C ARG A 38 13.51 -47.54 5.62
N THR A 39 14.24 -47.10 4.60
CA THR A 39 14.23 -45.71 4.12
C THR A 39 14.39 -45.67 2.60
N SER A 40 13.84 -44.64 1.94
CA SER A 40 14.03 -44.40 0.51
C SER A 40 15.49 -44.14 0.16
N PHE A 41 16.28 -43.57 1.09
CA PHE A 41 17.71 -43.29 0.90
C PHE A 41 18.60 -44.54 0.89
N ALA A 42 18.07 -45.71 1.24
CA ALA A 42 18.78 -46.98 1.07
C ALA A 42 18.83 -47.44 -0.40
N ASP A 43 17.98 -46.87 -1.25
CA ASP A 43 17.92 -47.20 -2.67
C ASP A 43 18.81 -46.25 -3.48
N PRO A 44 19.87 -46.77 -4.12
CA PRO A 44 20.80 -45.94 -4.90
C PRO A 44 20.12 -45.28 -6.11
N GLU A 45 19.03 -45.86 -6.63
CA GLU A 45 18.29 -45.26 -7.74
C GLU A 45 17.59 -43.98 -7.32
N TYR A 46 16.92 -44.04 -6.18
CA TYR A 46 16.25 -42.91 -5.56
C TYR A 46 17.25 -41.82 -5.20
N VAL A 47 18.38 -42.18 -4.55
CA VAL A 47 19.44 -41.21 -4.21
C VAL A 47 19.99 -40.52 -5.46
N ALA A 48 20.18 -41.24 -6.57
CA ALA A 48 20.60 -40.63 -7.84
C ALA A 48 19.55 -39.64 -8.38
N GLU A 49 18.26 -39.98 -8.32
CA GLU A 49 17.18 -39.12 -8.82
C GLU A 49 17.07 -37.80 -8.03
N VAL A 50 17.29 -37.84 -6.72
CA VAL A 50 17.12 -36.67 -5.84
C VAL A 50 18.39 -35.83 -5.66
N THR A 51 19.54 -36.31 -6.15
CA THR A 51 20.83 -35.62 -6.02
C THR A 51 21.15 -34.79 -7.26
N TYR A 52 21.24 -33.47 -7.09
CA TYR A 52 21.75 -32.57 -8.13
C TYR A 52 23.27 -32.39 -7.97
N VAL A 53 24.03 -32.79 -9.00
CA VAL A 53 25.51 -32.76 -8.98
C VAL A 53 26.01 -31.36 -9.34
N THR A 54 26.12 -30.51 -8.33
CA THR A 54 26.71 -29.17 -8.43
C THR A 54 28.24 -29.22 -8.59
N ALA A 55 28.85 -28.11 -9.00
CA ALA A 55 30.31 -28.01 -9.11
C ALA A 55 31.05 -28.32 -7.78
N PRO A 56 30.61 -27.80 -6.60
CA PRO A 56 31.22 -28.16 -5.32
C PRO A 56 31.11 -29.64 -4.97
N LEU A 57 29.94 -30.27 -5.17
CA LEU A 57 29.74 -31.69 -4.90
C LEU A 57 30.61 -32.54 -5.82
N LYS A 58 30.68 -32.20 -7.10
CA LYS A 58 31.52 -32.89 -8.08
C LYS A 58 32.99 -32.81 -7.71
N ALA A 59 33.50 -31.62 -7.41
CA ALA A 59 34.89 -31.42 -7.01
C ALA A 59 35.23 -32.15 -5.69
N PHE A 60 34.30 -32.18 -4.74
CA PHE A 60 34.45 -32.96 -3.51
C PHE A 60 34.59 -34.46 -3.80
N ILE A 61 33.71 -35.03 -4.63
CA ILE A 61 33.78 -36.45 -5.01
C ILE A 61 35.06 -36.76 -5.78
N GLU A 62 35.45 -35.92 -6.74
CA GLU A 62 36.67 -36.08 -7.52
C GLU A 62 37.92 -36.08 -6.63
N ARG A 63 37.98 -35.18 -5.61
CA ARG A 63 39.06 -35.17 -4.62
C ARG A 63 39.11 -36.46 -3.79
N VAL A 64 37.97 -36.98 -3.34
CA VAL A 64 37.91 -38.26 -2.60
C VAL A 64 38.46 -39.39 -3.47
N VAL A 65 38.05 -39.45 -4.74
CA VAL A 65 38.52 -40.47 -5.70
C VAL A 65 40.03 -40.35 -5.95
N GLU A 66 40.53 -39.14 -6.19
CA GLU A 66 41.97 -38.88 -6.39
C GLU A 66 42.80 -39.32 -5.16
N ARG A 67 42.31 -39.06 -3.96
CA ARG A 67 42.99 -39.43 -2.72
C ARG A 67 42.92 -40.93 -2.41
N LEU A 68 41.88 -41.62 -2.83
CA LEU A 68 41.84 -43.08 -2.79
C LEU A 68 42.76 -43.74 -3.83
N ASP A 69 43.22 -43.00 -4.84
CA ASP A 69 44.16 -43.48 -5.85
C ASP A 69 45.63 -43.11 -5.54
N THR A 70 45.85 -42.24 -4.55
CA THR A 70 47.19 -41.78 -4.13
C THR A 70 47.56 -42.41 -2.79
N LEU A 71 48.80 -42.89 -2.66
CA LEU A 71 49.30 -43.43 -1.38
C LEU A 71 49.30 -42.35 -0.30
N GLY A 72 48.71 -42.66 0.85
CA GLY A 72 48.62 -41.74 1.97
C GLY A 72 47.33 -41.90 2.76
N LEU A 73 47.39 -41.43 4.00
CA LEU A 73 46.26 -41.33 4.89
C LEU A 73 45.82 -39.88 4.95
N VAL A 74 44.60 -39.61 4.50
CA VAL A 74 44.01 -38.27 4.51
C VAL A 74 42.62 -38.29 5.11
N GLY A 75 42.19 -37.17 5.67
CA GLY A 75 40.86 -37.04 6.22
C GLY A 75 40.62 -35.71 6.88
N GLY A 76 39.41 -35.52 7.37
CA GLY A 76 39.03 -34.31 8.09
C GLY A 76 37.54 -34.21 8.37
N PRO A 77 37.16 -33.19 9.17
CA PRO A 77 35.76 -32.89 9.43
C PRO A 77 35.07 -32.37 8.17
N LEU A 78 33.89 -32.91 7.89
CA LEU A 78 32.92 -32.33 6.98
C LEU A 78 32.15 -31.25 7.74
N GLU A 79 32.70 -30.05 7.76
CA GLU A 79 32.10 -28.89 8.46
C GLU A 79 30.95 -28.27 7.66
N ARG A 80 31.11 -28.23 6.33
CA ARG A 80 30.16 -27.65 5.39
C ARG A 80 29.26 -28.72 4.76
N SER A 81 28.03 -28.35 4.43
CA SER A 81 27.06 -29.27 3.82
C SER A 81 27.26 -29.39 2.30
N PHE A 82 27.24 -30.61 1.76
CA PHE A 82 27.10 -30.86 0.31
C PHE A 82 25.71 -31.43 -0.02
N GLY A 83 25.25 -31.34 -1.28
CA GLY A 83 23.86 -31.60 -1.65
C GLY A 83 22.91 -30.75 -0.81
N PHE A 84 22.00 -31.41 -0.10
CA PHE A 84 21.13 -30.72 0.86
C PHE A 84 21.51 -30.94 2.34
N GLY A 85 22.63 -31.62 2.63
CA GLY A 85 23.12 -31.84 4.00
C GLY A 85 24.38 -32.73 4.11
N LYS A 86 25.07 -32.67 5.26
CA LYS A 86 26.26 -33.50 5.55
C LYS A 86 25.98 -35.00 5.42
N THR A 87 24.93 -35.47 6.09
CA THR A 87 24.45 -36.86 6.01
C THR A 87 24.13 -37.29 4.57
N HIS A 88 23.49 -36.41 3.79
CA HIS A 88 23.22 -36.71 2.37
C HIS A 88 24.52 -36.89 1.58
N ALA A 89 25.55 -36.08 1.83
CA ALA A 89 26.86 -36.23 1.19
C ALA A 89 27.52 -37.58 1.54
N LEU A 90 27.43 -38.03 2.79
CA LEU A 90 27.94 -39.34 3.22
C LEU A 90 27.15 -40.48 2.58
N ILE A 91 25.82 -40.38 2.49
CA ILE A 91 24.95 -41.34 1.78
C ILE A 91 25.32 -41.42 0.29
N VAL A 92 25.61 -40.28 -0.35
CA VAL A 92 26.05 -40.25 -1.74
C VAL A 92 27.39 -40.97 -1.90
N LEU A 93 28.39 -40.65 -1.05
CA LEU A 93 29.68 -41.35 -1.07
C LEU A 93 29.52 -42.85 -0.84
N TRP A 94 28.71 -43.27 0.14
CA TRP A 94 28.39 -44.67 0.38
C TRP A 94 27.93 -45.36 -0.89
N HIS A 95 26.84 -44.88 -1.49
CA HIS A 95 26.26 -45.49 -2.69
C HIS A 95 27.16 -45.42 -3.92
N LEU A 96 28.04 -44.42 -4.06
CA LEU A 96 29.00 -44.35 -5.17
C LEU A 96 29.97 -45.54 -5.18
N PHE A 97 30.34 -46.02 -4.00
CA PHE A 97 31.31 -47.10 -3.82
C PHE A 97 30.69 -48.45 -3.44
N THR A 98 29.41 -48.50 -3.07
CA THR A 98 28.69 -49.74 -2.75
C THR A 98 27.62 -50.12 -3.79
N SER A 99 27.39 -49.29 -4.81
CA SER A 99 26.44 -49.55 -5.90
C SER A 99 26.89 -49.01 -7.27
N ASN A 100 26.06 -49.22 -8.29
CA ASN A 100 26.28 -48.68 -9.64
C ASN A 100 25.86 -47.20 -9.82
N MET A 101 25.59 -46.47 -8.73
CA MET A 101 25.10 -45.08 -8.76
C MET A 101 26.02 -44.11 -9.53
N HIS A 102 27.34 -44.32 -9.48
CA HIS A 102 28.33 -43.47 -10.16
C HIS A 102 28.06 -43.32 -11.67
N ARG A 103 27.57 -44.39 -12.33
CA ARG A 103 27.23 -44.37 -13.77
C ARG A 103 26.06 -43.44 -14.07
N ARG A 104 25.05 -43.40 -13.19
CA ARG A 104 23.85 -42.57 -13.35
C ARG A 104 24.13 -41.09 -13.12
N LEU A 105 25.00 -40.78 -12.17
CA LEU A 105 25.40 -39.40 -11.86
C LEU A 105 26.43 -38.82 -12.85
N GLY A 106 26.91 -39.61 -13.82
CA GLY A 106 27.92 -39.19 -14.79
C GLY A 106 29.30 -38.93 -14.17
N ILE A 107 29.56 -39.50 -12.99
CA ILE A 107 30.83 -39.36 -12.28
C ILE A 107 31.76 -40.48 -12.71
N ARG A 108 32.96 -40.12 -13.19
CA ARG A 108 33.97 -41.09 -13.64
C ARG A 108 34.83 -41.50 -12.45
N ILE A 109 34.61 -42.71 -11.95
CA ILE A 109 35.45 -43.34 -10.92
C ILE A 109 36.18 -44.52 -11.56
N PRO A 110 37.52 -44.61 -11.45
CA PRO A 110 38.26 -45.74 -11.99
C PRO A 110 37.78 -47.06 -11.38
N GLU A 111 37.56 -48.08 -12.20
CA GLU A 111 37.01 -49.37 -11.74
C GLU A 111 37.89 -50.04 -10.67
N ARG A 112 39.22 -49.90 -10.78
CA ARG A 112 40.17 -50.34 -9.74
C ARG A 112 39.87 -49.71 -8.38
N VAL A 113 39.59 -48.41 -8.33
CA VAL A 113 39.32 -47.69 -7.08
C VAL A 113 37.98 -48.13 -6.50
N LEU A 114 36.97 -48.39 -7.34
CA LEU A 114 35.67 -48.89 -6.89
C LEU A 114 35.75 -50.30 -6.29
N ARG A 115 36.45 -51.22 -6.97
CA ARG A 115 36.52 -52.64 -6.59
C ARG A 115 37.41 -52.88 -5.37
N GLU A 116 38.52 -52.16 -5.28
CA GLU A 116 39.56 -52.39 -4.26
C GLU A 116 39.35 -51.55 -2.99
N THR A 117 38.45 -50.56 -2.99
CA THR A 117 38.13 -49.75 -1.79
C THR A 117 37.17 -50.47 -0.85
N LEU A 118 37.65 -50.75 0.37
CA LEU A 118 36.80 -51.11 1.51
C LEU A 118 36.10 -49.84 2.02
N VAL A 119 34.77 -49.85 2.00
CA VAL A 119 33.97 -48.74 2.53
C VAL A 119 33.30 -49.17 3.81
N LEU A 120 33.52 -48.40 4.87
CA LEU A 120 32.93 -48.62 6.18
C LEU A 120 32.27 -47.35 6.67
N ALA A 121 31.19 -47.51 7.42
CA ALA A 121 30.43 -46.39 7.93
C ALA A 121 29.88 -46.65 9.33
N PHE A 122 29.56 -45.58 10.05
CA PHE A 122 28.70 -45.65 11.22
C PHE A 122 28.14 -44.27 11.57
N ASP A 123 27.06 -44.28 12.33
CA ASP A 123 26.44 -43.10 12.91
C ASP A 123 26.76 -43.06 14.42
N TYR A 124 27.36 -41.97 14.90
CA TYR A 124 27.75 -41.85 16.30
C TYR A 124 26.61 -41.42 17.24
N SER A 125 25.52 -40.86 16.71
CA SER A 125 24.37 -40.47 17.50
C SER A 125 23.41 -41.65 17.76
N SER A 126 23.48 -42.71 16.95
CA SER A 126 22.56 -43.83 17.05
C SER A 126 22.59 -44.48 18.44
N THR A 127 21.41 -44.63 19.02
CA THR A 127 21.17 -45.35 20.27
C THR A 127 20.75 -46.80 20.05
N ARG A 128 20.55 -47.22 18.78
CA ARG A 128 20.05 -48.55 18.41
C ARG A 128 21.15 -49.60 18.38
N VAL A 129 22.28 -49.25 17.76
CA VAL A 129 23.43 -50.14 17.59
C VAL A 129 24.68 -49.36 17.95
N LYS A 130 25.59 -49.99 18.71
CA LYS A 130 26.86 -49.36 19.05
C LYS A 130 27.68 -49.11 17.76
N PRO A 131 28.36 -47.96 17.62
CA PRO A 131 29.11 -47.59 16.41
C PRO A 131 30.06 -48.70 15.89
N PHE A 132 30.81 -49.33 16.78
CA PHE A 132 31.79 -50.35 16.41
C PHE A 132 31.15 -51.71 16.09
N VAL A 133 29.99 -52.01 16.68
CA VAL A 133 29.19 -53.17 16.31
C VAL A 133 28.69 -53.03 14.87
N ARG A 134 28.29 -51.82 14.47
CA ARG A 134 27.87 -51.55 13.08
C ARG A 134 28.99 -51.86 12.08
N VAL A 135 30.20 -51.41 12.35
CA VAL A 135 31.36 -51.67 11.49
C VAL A 135 31.61 -53.18 11.33
N VAL A 136 31.43 -53.94 12.40
CA VAL A 136 31.56 -55.41 12.39
C VAL A 136 30.46 -56.06 11.55
N GLU A 137 29.20 -55.64 11.72
CA GLU A 137 28.07 -56.12 10.90
C GLU A 137 28.31 -55.84 9.41
N GLU A 138 28.84 -54.66 9.08
CA GLU A 138 29.19 -54.32 7.70
C GLU A 138 30.25 -55.26 7.13
N LEU A 139 31.33 -55.52 7.88
CA LEU A 139 32.39 -56.46 7.48
C LEU A 139 31.85 -57.89 7.30
N MET A 140 30.94 -58.34 8.16
CA MET A 140 30.28 -59.63 8.01
C MET A 140 29.43 -59.71 6.74
N LYS A 141 28.80 -58.59 6.33
CA LYS A 141 28.04 -58.51 5.08
C LYS A 141 28.93 -58.47 3.83
N TYR A 142 30.12 -57.89 3.90
CA TYR A 142 31.13 -58.08 2.85
C TYR A 142 31.55 -59.56 2.73
N ALA A 143 31.60 -60.31 3.83
CA ALA A 143 31.95 -61.72 3.81
C ALA A 143 30.84 -62.64 3.24
N ASP A 144 29.59 -62.17 3.18
CA ASP A 144 28.44 -62.90 2.64
C ASP A 144 28.40 -62.87 1.10
N LEU A 145 28.58 -64.04 0.48
CA LEU A 145 28.57 -64.19 -0.97
C LEU A 145 27.19 -63.97 -1.61
N GLN A 146 26.11 -64.01 -0.83
CA GLN A 146 24.76 -63.73 -1.32
C GLN A 146 24.46 -62.23 -1.41
N HIS A 147 25.21 -61.41 -0.67
CA HIS A 147 25.00 -59.97 -0.66
C HIS A 147 25.56 -59.32 -1.96
N PRO A 148 24.85 -58.35 -2.58
CA PRO A 148 25.26 -57.75 -3.85
C PRO A 148 26.68 -57.14 -3.84
N ILE A 149 27.17 -56.71 -2.69
CA ILE A 149 28.50 -56.10 -2.55
C ILE A 149 29.65 -57.06 -2.91
N ALA A 150 29.49 -58.36 -2.66
CA ALA A 150 30.51 -59.36 -2.92
C ALA A 150 30.80 -59.52 -4.42
N GLN A 151 29.81 -59.22 -5.27
CA GLN A 151 29.94 -59.22 -6.72
C GLN A 151 30.57 -57.92 -7.26
N MET A 152 30.47 -56.82 -6.50
CA MET A 152 30.98 -55.51 -6.89
C MET A 152 32.46 -55.32 -6.50
N LYS A 153 32.91 -55.93 -5.40
CA LYS A 153 34.26 -55.76 -4.86
C LYS A 153 35.25 -56.79 -5.39
N ASP A 154 36.53 -56.51 -5.21
CA ASP A 154 37.59 -57.44 -5.57
C ASP A 154 37.43 -58.77 -4.78
N PRO A 155 37.35 -59.94 -5.45
CA PRO A 155 37.28 -61.24 -4.78
C PRO A 155 38.42 -61.48 -3.77
N MET A 156 39.61 -60.92 -4.01
CA MET A 156 40.73 -61.02 -3.07
C MET A 156 40.49 -60.20 -1.80
N LEU A 157 39.78 -59.07 -1.88
CA LEU A 157 39.39 -58.27 -0.71
C LEU A 157 38.37 -59.03 0.14
N ILE A 158 37.37 -59.62 -0.51
CA ILE A 158 36.35 -60.45 0.16
C ILE A 158 36.99 -61.66 0.85
N ARG A 159 38.00 -62.27 0.20
CA ARG A 159 38.80 -63.35 0.80
C ARG A 159 39.58 -62.88 2.02
N ALA A 160 40.24 -61.72 1.94
CA ALA A 160 40.98 -61.14 3.07
C ALA A 160 40.06 -60.89 4.27
N ILE A 161 38.89 -60.28 4.05
CA ILE A 161 37.88 -60.04 5.09
C ILE A 161 37.47 -61.37 5.75
N ASN A 162 37.11 -62.38 4.95
CA ASN A 162 36.71 -63.70 5.45
C ASN A 162 37.83 -64.39 6.27
N GLU A 163 39.07 -64.36 5.80
CA GLU A 163 40.20 -64.99 6.50
C GLU A 163 40.52 -64.32 7.84
N VAL A 164 40.38 -62.99 7.93
CA VAL A 164 40.63 -62.24 9.17
C VAL A 164 39.46 -62.39 10.15
N LEU A 165 38.20 -62.23 9.72
CA LEU A 165 37.03 -62.36 10.60
C LEU A 165 36.95 -63.74 11.28
N ARG A 166 37.32 -64.82 10.57
CA ARG A 166 37.37 -66.18 11.14
C ARG A 166 38.35 -66.35 12.30
N ARG A 167 39.38 -65.50 12.42
CA ARG A 167 40.37 -65.57 13.52
C ARG A 167 39.80 -65.09 14.85
N TYR A 168 38.81 -64.19 14.82
CA TYR A 168 38.25 -63.57 16.02
C TYR A 168 37.09 -64.36 16.60
N GLY A 169 36.33 -65.08 15.77
CA GLY A 169 35.12 -65.82 16.18
C GLY A 169 33.90 -64.91 16.36
N GLU A 170 32.71 -65.42 16.02
CA GLU A 170 31.49 -64.60 15.86
C GLU A 170 31.08 -63.83 17.12
N GLN A 171 31.06 -64.49 18.29
CA GLN A 171 30.68 -63.83 19.55
C GLN A 171 31.65 -62.74 20.02
N ARG A 172 32.95 -62.90 19.73
CA ARG A 172 33.98 -61.92 20.13
C ARG A 172 33.95 -60.68 19.25
N LEU A 173 33.58 -60.82 17.99
CA LEU A 173 33.47 -59.71 17.03
C LEU A 173 32.48 -58.63 17.53
N TYR A 174 31.35 -59.03 18.13
CA TYR A 174 30.35 -58.10 18.67
C TYR A 174 30.76 -57.39 19.98
N THR A 175 31.86 -57.79 20.60
CA THR A 175 32.35 -57.20 21.87
C THR A 175 33.63 -56.39 21.72
N LEU A 176 34.12 -56.19 20.50
CA LEU A 176 35.36 -55.47 20.23
C LEU A 176 35.26 -54.01 20.67
N SER A 177 36.31 -53.53 21.34
CA SER A 177 36.51 -52.11 21.64
C SER A 177 36.90 -51.34 20.37
N GLY A 178 36.77 -50.01 20.38
CA GLY A 178 37.19 -49.16 19.25
C GLY A 178 38.64 -49.43 18.81
N ARG A 179 39.58 -49.62 19.76
CA ARG A 179 40.97 -49.97 19.44
C ARG A 179 41.06 -51.29 18.66
N GLU A 180 40.37 -52.32 19.12
CA GLU A 180 40.40 -53.64 18.48
C GLU A 180 39.74 -53.61 17.10
N VAL A 181 38.71 -52.79 16.89
CA VAL A 181 38.12 -52.58 15.56
C VAL A 181 39.09 -51.87 14.61
N ALA A 182 39.85 -50.88 15.10
CA ALA A 182 40.91 -50.25 14.29
C ALA A 182 42.02 -51.24 13.91
N GLU A 183 42.41 -52.14 14.82
CA GLU A 183 43.36 -53.23 14.55
C GLU A 183 42.79 -54.20 13.50
N LEU A 184 41.52 -54.62 13.65
CA LEU A 184 40.82 -55.49 12.71
C LEU A 184 40.80 -54.92 11.27
N ILE A 185 40.45 -53.65 11.10
CA ILE A 185 40.44 -52.98 9.79
C ILE A 185 41.85 -53.00 9.18
N ALA A 186 42.87 -52.73 10.00
CA ALA A 186 44.25 -52.68 9.52
C ALA A 186 44.76 -54.07 9.12
N GLU A 187 44.41 -55.13 9.86
CA GLU A 187 44.72 -56.53 9.50
C GLU A 187 44.06 -56.97 8.18
N ILE A 188 42.80 -56.58 7.95
CA ILE A 188 42.11 -56.86 6.69
C ILE A 188 42.83 -56.22 5.51
N LEU A 189 43.20 -54.94 5.64
CA LEU A 189 43.89 -54.19 4.60
C LEU A 189 45.30 -54.74 4.33
N GLU A 190 46.03 -55.16 5.37
CA GLU A 190 47.32 -55.84 5.20
C GLU A 190 47.15 -57.19 4.51
N LYS A 191 46.17 -57.99 4.93
CA LYS A 191 45.95 -59.30 4.35
C LYS A 191 45.57 -59.20 2.87
N TYR A 192 44.75 -58.21 2.52
CA TYR A 192 44.40 -57.95 1.13
C TYR A 192 45.62 -57.59 0.28
N ARG A 193 46.56 -56.84 0.84
CA ARG A 193 47.83 -56.52 0.18
C ARG A 193 48.72 -57.74 -0.01
N GLU A 194 48.81 -58.63 0.99
CA GLU A 194 49.54 -59.91 0.87
C GLU A 194 48.98 -60.77 -0.27
N LEU A 195 47.68 -60.69 -0.51
CA LEU A 195 47.01 -61.38 -1.62
C LEU A 195 47.24 -60.72 -2.99
N GLY A 196 47.92 -59.57 -3.03
CA GLY A 196 48.29 -58.85 -4.26
C GLY A 196 47.42 -57.64 -4.60
N GLY A 197 46.45 -57.28 -3.75
CA GLY A 197 45.60 -56.11 -3.95
C GLY A 197 46.23 -54.78 -3.49
N THR A 198 45.64 -53.64 -3.91
CA THR A 198 46.02 -52.32 -3.38
C THR A 198 45.05 -51.92 -2.28
N SER A 199 45.53 -51.84 -1.05
CA SER A 199 44.70 -51.52 0.12
C SER A 199 44.14 -50.10 0.05
N ARG A 200 42.83 -49.98 -0.09
CA ARG A 200 42.11 -48.71 -0.09
C ARG A 200 41.00 -48.71 0.96
N LEU A 201 40.87 -47.63 1.72
CA LEU A 201 39.86 -47.47 2.78
C LEU A 201 39.11 -46.14 2.62
N LEU A 202 37.78 -46.21 2.64
CA LEU A 202 36.92 -45.06 2.82
C LEU A 202 36.12 -45.25 4.11
N LEU A 203 36.36 -44.41 5.12
CA LEU A 203 35.62 -44.43 6.37
C LEU A 203 34.72 -43.20 6.48
N LEU A 204 33.42 -43.42 6.67
CA LEU A 204 32.39 -42.39 6.76
C LEU A 204 31.77 -42.38 8.16
N VAL A 205 31.96 -41.31 8.92
CA VAL A 205 31.38 -41.17 10.27
C VAL A 205 30.32 -40.08 10.26
N ASP A 206 29.06 -40.43 10.46
CA ASP A 206 27.98 -39.42 10.55
C ASP A 206 27.69 -39.02 12.01
N GLU A 207 27.11 -37.82 12.16
CA GLU A 207 26.67 -37.22 13.42
C GLU A 207 27.71 -37.26 14.56
N LEU A 208 29.02 -37.19 14.25
CA LEU A 208 30.08 -37.15 15.27
C LEU A 208 29.92 -35.93 16.17
N GLY A 209 29.70 -34.74 15.58
CA GLY A 209 29.52 -33.50 16.32
C GLY A 209 28.36 -33.57 17.33
N TYR A 210 27.16 -33.90 16.85
CA TYR A 210 25.97 -34.04 17.67
C TYR A 210 26.12 -35.14 18.73
N GLY A 211 26.66 -36.30 18.36
CA GLY A 211 26.90 -37.41 19.29
C GLY A 211 27.89 -37.07 20.39
N LEU A 212 28.93 -36.25 20.10
CA LEU A 212 29.84 -35.71 21.11
C LEU A 212 29.16 -34.65 21.99
N ALA A 213 28.40 -33.73 21.40
CA ALA A 213 27.70 -32.68 22.13
C ALA A 213 26.66 -33.25 23.11
N SER A 214 25.86 -34.22 22.67
CA SER A 214 24.87 -34.89 23.51
C SER A 214 25.51 -35.60 24.71
N ARG A 215 26.58 -36.39 24.48
CA ARG A 215 27.28 -37.09 25.56
C ARG A 215 28.07 -36.15 26.46
N ALA A 216 28.62 -35.06 25.93
CA ALA A 216 29.24 -34.01 26.74
C ALA A 216 28.22 -33.32 27.66
N ARG A 217 27.01 -33.03 27.15
CA ARG A 217 25.90 -32.47 27.95
C ARG A 217 25.47 -33.43 29.05
N GLU A 218 25.30 -34.70 28.73
CA GLU A 218 24.97 -35.75 29.71
C GLU A 218 26.07 -35.93 30.76
N PHE A 219 27.34 -35.93 30.35
CA PHE A 219 28.48 -35.96 31.27
C PHE A 219 28.45 -34.78 32.25
N VAL A 220 28.26 -33.55 31.75
CA VAL A 220 28.17 -32.34 32.58
C VAL A 220 27.01 -32.46 33.56
N GLU A 221 25.82 -32.84 33.10
CA GLU A 221 24.63 -32.96 33.94
C GLU A 221 24.83 -33.98 35.07
N ARG A 222 25.42 -35.14 34.77
CA ARG A 222 25.71 -36.19 35.76
C ARG A 222 26.86 -35.81 36.70
N ALA A 223 27.92 -35.20 36.17
CA ALA A 223 29.08 -34.78 36.94
C ALA A 223 28.72 -33.66 37.95
N SER A 224 27.90 -32.68 37.55
CA SER A 224 27.40 -31.63 38.45
C SER A 224 26.47 -32.17 39.54
N LYS A 225 25.84 -33.34 39.32
CA LYS A 225 25.04 -34.06 40.34
C LYS A 225 25.88 -35.01 41.22
N GLY A 226 27.18 -35.13 40.99
CA GLY A 226 28.08 -36.02 41.74
C GLY A 226 27.90 -37.51 41.43
N ASP A 227 27.31 -37.85 40.27
CA ASP A 227 27.08 -39.22 39.85
C ASP A 227 28.40 -39.92 39.47
N ALA A 228 28.65 -41.09 40.07
CA ALA A 228 29.83 -41.92 39.80
C ALA A 228 29.84 -42.49 38.36
N GLU A 229 28.69 -42.51 37.69
CA GLU A 229 28.59 -42.96 36.29
C GLU A 229 28.95 -41.87 35.27
N ALA A 230 29.16 -40.63 35.70
CA ALA A 230 29.56 -39.54 34.79
C ALA A 230 30.86 -39.89 34.03
N ASP A 231 31.84 -40.49 34.70
CA ASP A 231 33.09 -40.87 34.04
C ASP A 231 32.92 -41.94 32.96
N LYS A 232 31.89 -42.81 33.07
CA LYS A 232 31.57 -43.79 32.03
C LYS A 232 31.07 -43.09 30.76
N VAL A 233 30.16 -42.12 30.91
CA VAL A 233 29.64 -41.31 29.80
C VAL A 233 30.75 -40.53 29.10
N TYR A 234 31.73 -40.02 29.85
CA TYR A 234 32.92 -39.38 29.27
C TYR A 234 33.80 -40.36 28.49
N ILE A 235 34.01 -41.57 29.02
CA ILE A 235 34.78 -42.61 28.32
C ILE A 235 34.10 -42.98 27.00
N GLU A 236 32.78 -43.12 27.00
CA GLU A 236 31.98 -43.35 25.78
C GLU A 236 32.09 -42.20 24.79
N ALA A 237 32.06 -40.95 25.26
CA ALA A 237 32.28 -39.75 24.44
C ALA A 237 33.67 -39.77 23.76
N ASN A 238 34.70 -40.21 24.49
CA ASN A 238 36.07 -40.25 24.00
C ASN A 238 36.39 -41.50 23.16
N GLU A 239 35.50 -42.50 23.12
CA GLU A 239 35.76 -43.79 22.49
C GLU A 239 35.99 -43.67 20.97
N VAL A 240 35.22 -42.82 20.29
CA VAL A 240 35.37 -42.59 18.84
C VAL A 240 36.58 -41.72 18.50
N ILE A 241 36.92 -40.73 19.33
CA ILE A 241 38.14 -39.94 19.19
C ILE A 241 39.36 -40.88 19.31
N ASN A 242 39.35 -41.76 20.31
CA ASN A 242 40.39 -42.77 20.48
C ASN A 242 40.45 -43.73 19.28
N PHE A 243 39.31 -44.22 18.79
CA PHE A 243 39.26 -45.05 17.58
C PHE A 243 39.92 -44.38 16.37
N LEU A 244 39.59 -43.11 16.07
CA LEU A 244 40.19 -42.37 14.96
C LEU A 244 41.71 -42.19 15.14
N SER A 245 42.17 -41.98 16.38
CA SER A 245 43.59 -41.90 16.73
C SER A 245 44.31 -43.23 16.54
N TYR A 246 43.73 -44.34 17.02
CA TYR A 246 44.29 -45.69 16.85
C TYR A 246 44.29 -46.12 15.38
N LEU A 247 43.23 -45.83 14.64
CA LEU A 247 43.17 -46.09 13.21
C LEU A 247 44.26 -45.32 12.46
N TYR A 248 44.51 -44.06 12.82
CA TYR A 248 45.64 -43.31 12.26
C TYR A 248 46.95 -44.02 12.55
N ALA A 249 47.23 -44.35 13.82
CA ALA A 249 48.48 -44.98 14.22
C ALA A 249 48.71 -46.33 13.53
N ASN A 250 47.65 -47.12 13.37
CA ASN A 250 47.73 -48.43 12.72
C ASN A 250 47.89 -48.32 11.20
N LEU A 251 47.34 -47.30 10.52
CA LEU A 251 47.46 -47.17 9.07
C LEU A 251 48.65 -46.30 8.64
N HIS A 252 49.15 -45.42 9.51
CA HIS A 252 50.27 -44.54 9.21
C HIS A 252 51.55 -45.35 8.92
N ASN A 253 52.28 -44.96 7.87
CA ASN A 253 53.44 -45.68 7.31
C ASN A 253 53.15 -47.08 6.75
N ARG A 254 51.88 -47.49 6.64
CA ARG A 254 51.48 -48.63 5.80
C ARG A 254 51.19 -48.13 4.38
N TYR A 255 51.41 -48.98 3.38
CA TYR A 255 51.12 -48.66 1.97
C TYR A 255 49.61 -48.79 1.69
N VAL A 256 48.83 -47.89 2.30
CA VAL A 256 47.37 -47.83 2.22
C VAL A 256 46.97 -46.46 1.69
N CYS A 257 45.97 -46.42 0.80
CA CYS A 257 45.30 -45.20 0.39
C CYS A 257 44.01 -45.07 1.20
N ALA A 258 43.92 -44.13 2.12
CA ALA A 258 42.79 -44.04 3.03
C ALA A 258 42.23 -42.63 3.12
N VAL A 259 40.91 -42.51 3.00
CA VAL A 259 40.14 -41.28 3.15
C VAL A 259 39.17 -41.43 4.30
N ILE A 260 39.27 -40.56 5.30
CA ILE A 260 38.39 -40.58 6.48
C ILE A 260 37.62 -39.27 6.56
N VAL A 261 36.30 -39.34 6.51
CA VAL A 261 35.41 -38.19 6.54
C VAL A 261 34.45 -38.34 7.72
N TRP A 262 34.36 -37.32 8.57
CA TRP A 262 33.40 -37.31 9.68
C TRP A 262 32.56 -36.04 9.69
N ALA A 263 31.24 -36.18 9.88
CA ALA A 263 30.33 -35.04 9.94
C ALA A 263 30.42 -34.33 11.31
N MET A 264 30.80 -33.06 11.30
CA MET A 264 30.84 -32.21 12.49
C MET A 264 30.32 -30.82 12.15
N ALA A 265 29.14 -30.43 12.64
CA ALA A 265 28.63 -29.09 12.38
C ALA A 265 29.38 -28.04 13.23
N GLU A 266 29.56 -26.83 12.69
CA GLU A 266 30.12 -25.72 13.46
C GLU A 266 29.27 -25.38 14.69
N GLN A 267 27.94 -25.57 14.58
CA GLN A 267 27.00 -25.39 15.70
C GLN A 267 27.27 -26.38 16.84
N ASP A 268 27.49 -27.66 16.54
CA ASP A 268 27.79 -28.68 17.56
C ASP A 268 29.12 -28.37 18.27
N ARG A 269 30.13 -27.93 17.50
CA ARG A 269 31.43 -27.49 18.04
C ARG A 269 31.26 -26.30 18.99
N LYS A 270 30.53 -25.26 18.56
CA LYS A 270 30.22 -24.08 19.39
C LYS A 270 29.46 -24.49 20.65
N GLU A 271 28.55 -25.44 20.58
CA GLU A 271 27.82 -25.93 21.73
C GLU A 271 28.75 -26.55 22.77
N ILE A 272 29.64 -27.46 22.35
CA ILE A 272 30.61 -28.12 23.25
C ILE A 272 31.54 -27.09 23.90
N VAL A 273 32.04 -26.12 23.13
CA VAL A 273 32.87 -25.02 23.66
C VAL A 273 32.09 -24.16 24.65
N THR A 274 30.84 -23.84 24.35
CA THR A 274 29.97 -23.05 25.25
C THR A 274 29.66 -23.82 26.53
N LEU A 275 29.41 -25.13 26.44
CA LEU A 275 29.26 -26.02 27.60
C LEU A 275 30.52 -26.02 28.47
N GLY A 276 31.71 -26.09 27.86
CA GLY A 276 32.97 -25.96 28.58
C GLY A 276 33.07 -24.62 29.32
N LEU A 277 32.85 -23.51 28.63
CA LEU A 277 32.92 -22.15 29.20
C LEU A 277 31.95 -21.92 30.36
N LYS A 278 30.75 -22.52 30.32
CA LYS A 278 29.76 -22.43 31.42
C LYS A 278 30.25 -23.05 32.73
N HIS A 279 31.16 -24.03 32.68
CA HIS A 279 31.70 -24.73 33.84
C HIS A 279 33.18 -24.39 34.07
N GLN A 280 33.61 -23.18 33.71
CA GLN A 280 35.00 -22.73 33.87
C GLN A 280 35.48 -22.78 35.33
N ASP A 281 34.56 -22.60 36.29
CA ASP A 281 34.84 -22.66 37.73
C ASP A 281 34.97 -24.10 38.27
N GLU A 282 34.69 -25.12 37.46
CA GLU A 282 34.83 -26.55 37.78
C GLU A 282 35.92 -27.20 36.93
N PRO A 283 37.20 -27.20 37.36
CA PRO A 283 38.33 -27.63 36.53
C PRO A 283 38.22 -29.06 35.99
N ARG A 284 37.59 -29.98 36.74
CA ARG A 284 37.38 -31.38 36.32
C ARG A 284 36.47 -31.47 35.10
N ILE A 285 35.38 -30.70 35.08
CA ILE A 285 34.40 -30.70 33.98
C ILE A 285 34.98 -29.91 32.80
N TYR A 286 35.48 -28.70 33.06
CA TYR A 286 36.08 -27.83 32.04
C TYR A 286 37.19 -28.52 31.23
N ASN A 287 38.15 -29.16 31.91
CA ASN A 287 39.28 -29.81 31.25
C ASN A 287 38.86 -31.02 30.43
N LYS A 288 37.87 -31.79 30.89
CA LYS A 288 37.35 -32.95 30.16
C LYS A 288 36.56 -32.53 28.92
N VAL A 289 35.63 -31.58 29.04
CA VAL A 289 34.81 -31.11 27.91
C VAL A 289 35.66 -30.43 26.84
N ASN A 290 36.59 -29.54 27.24
CA ASN A 290 37.52 -28.93 26.28
C ASN A 290 38.55 -29.92 25.72
N GLY A 291 38.90 -30.95 26.49
CA GLY A 291 39.77 -32.04 26.05
C GLY A 291 39.24 -32.73 24.80
N LEU A 292 37.93 -33.01 24.74
CA LEU A 292 37.30 -33.66 23.58
C LEU A 292 37.51 -32.87 22.26
N ILE A 293 37.35 -31.55 22.29
CA ILE A 293 37.57 -30.71 21.09
C ILE A 293 39.05 -30.64 20.73
N ARG A 294 39.93 -30.47 21.72
CA ARG A 294 41.38 -30.41 21.49
C ARG A 294 41.91 -31.72 20.89
N ASP A 295 41.47 -32.85 21.42
CA ASP A 295 41.89 -34.16 20.93
C ASP A 295 41.38 -34.40 19.50
N LEU A 296 40.15 -33.98 19.19
CA LEU A 296 39.61 -34.05 17.84
C LEU A 296 40.32 -33.11 16.86
N ASP A 297 40.66 -31.88 17.28
CA ASP A 297 41.42 -30.92 16.47
C ASP A 297 42.83 -31.48 16.16
N LEU A 298 43.50 -32.09 17.15
CA LEU A 298 44.78 -32.77 16.95
C LEU A 298 44.69 -33.93 15.96
N ILE A 299 43.60 -34.70 15.99
CA ILE A 299 43.34 -35.77 15.03
C ILE A 299 43.09 -35.18 13.64
N ALA A 300 42.26 -34.14 13.53
CA ALA A 300 42.01 -33.44 12.27
C ALA A 300 43.31 -32.89 11.64
N GLU A 301 44.20 -32.31 12.45
CA GLU A 301 45.53 -31.88 12.02
C GLU A 301 46.37 -33.04 11.49
N ARG A 302 46.38 -34.19 12.17
CA ARG A 302 47.14 -35.38 11.72
C ARG A 302 46.64 -35.88 10.36
N TYR A 303 45.33 -35.99 10.19
CA TYR A 303 44.72 -36.45 8.93
C TYR A 303 44.82 -35.41 7.79
N SER A 304 44.93 -34.12 8.12
CA SER A 304 45.06 -33.04 7.11
C SER A 304 46.50 -32.79 6.63
N ARG A 305 47.54 -33.24 7.37
CA ARG A 305 48.95 -33.12 6.94
C ARG A 305 49.23 -33.76 5.57
N GLY A 306 48.49 -34.81 5.19
CA GLY A 306 48.56 -35.42 3.85
C GLY A 306 47.93 -34.60 2.73
N LEU A 307 47.28 -33.47 3.05
CA LEU A 307 46.59 -32.59 2.10
C LEU A 307 47.39 -31.33 1.72
N ALA A 308 48.65 -31.22 2.15
CA ALA A 308 49.54 -30.08 1.84
C ALA A 308 48.91 -28.69 2.14
N GLY A 309 48.07 -28.61 3.18
CA GLY A 309 47.41 -27.37 3.59
C GLY A 309 46.12 -27.00 2.84
N THR A 310 45.64 -27.85 1.93
CA THR A 310 44.31 -27.69 1.30
C THR A 310 43.26 -28.52 2.04
N SER A 311 42.17 -27.92 2.53
CA SER A 311 41.08 -28.72 3.11
C SER A 311 40.42 -29.57 2.03
N LEU A 312 40.10 -30.84 2.35
CA LEU A 312 39.28 -31.71 1.50
C LEU A 312 37.92 -31.05 1.13
N VAL A 313 37.47 -30.05 1.90
CA VAL A 313 36.08 -29.56 1.97
C VAL A 313 35.94 -28.02 1.85
N GLU A 314 36.93 -27.30 1.31
CA GLU A 314 36.92 -25.82 1.27
C GLU A 314 35.79 -25.14 0.46
N LEU A 315 35.01 -25.88 -0.34
CA LEU A 315 33.99 -25.31 -1.22
C LEU A 315 32.64 -25.17 -0.48
N ALA A 316 32.23 -23.95 -0.17
CA ALA A 316 30.86 -23.65 0.27
C ALA A 316 29.90 -23.60 -0.92
N TYR A 317 28.63 -23.91 -0.69
CA TYR A 317 27.59 -23.54 -1.64
C TYR A 317 27.42 -22.03 -1.67
N SER A 318 27.50 -21.46 -2.88
CA SER A 318 26.92 -20.15 -3.15
C SER A 318 25.39 -20.25 -3.09
N SER A 319 24.75 -19.10 -2.95
CA SER A 319 23.29 -19.02 -3.05
C SER A 319 22.77 -19.59 -4.37
N GLU A 320 23.50 -19.39 -5.46
CA GLU A 320 23.19 -19.91 -6.79
C GLU A 320 23.05 -21.44 -6.81
N HIS A 321 24.02 -22.15 -6.25
CA HIS A 321 23.98 -23.61 -6.19
C HIS A 321 22.76 -24.12 -5.42
N ALA A 322 22.36 -23.44 -4.36
CA ALA A 322 21.20 -23.86 -3.58
C ALA A 322 19.87 -23.61 -4.29
N LEU A 323 19.75 -22.52 -5.05
CA LEU A 323 18.58 -22.29 -5.90
C LEU A 323 18.46 -23.40 -6.97
N GLU A 324 19.57 -23.83 -7.56
CA GLU A 324 19.59 -24.94 -8.52
C GLU A 324 19.16 -26.26 -7.87
N ILE A 325 19.71 -26.58 -6.69
CA ILE A 325 19.33 -27.76 -5.91
C ILE A 325 17.84 -27.70 -5.56
N ALA A 326 17.35 -26.55 -5.07
CA ALA A 326 15.94 -26.37 -4.72
C ALA A 326 15.02 -26.57 -5.91
N ARG A 327 15.31 -25.94 -7.06
CA ARG A 327 14.53 -26.15 -8.28
C ARG A 327 14.52 -27.61 -8.69
N TYR A 328 15.69 -28.25 -8.74
CA TYR A 328 15.81 -29.65 -9.14
C TYR A 328 15.08 -30.58 -8.19
N ARG A 329 15.13 -30.33 -6.88
CA ARG A 329 14.54 -31.20 -5.86
C ARG A 329 13.02 -31.09 -5.80
N VAL A 330 12.49 -29.89 -6.02
CA VAL A 330 11.06 -29.59 -5.86
C VAL A 330 10.27 -29.85 -7.13
N LEU A 331 10.81 -29.49 -8.30
CA LEU A 331 10.05 -29.45 -9.56
C LEU A 331 10.42 -30.57 -10.52
N LYS A 332 9.40 -31.12 -11.17
CA LYS A 332 9.49 -32.09 -12.26
C LYS A 332 8.91 -31.48 -13.53
N LEU A 333 9.63 -31.60 -14.64
CA LEU A 333 9.13 -31.21 -15.95
C LEU A 333 8.09 -32.21 -16.45
N LEU A 334 7.02 -31.70 -17.04
CA LEU A 334 6.03 -32.51 -17.75
C LEU A 334 6.61 -33.11 -19.05
N LYS A 335 6.13 -34.29 -19.43
CA LYS A 335 6.61 -35.00 -20.62
C LYS A 335 6.34 -34.17 -21.88
N GLY A 336 7.34 -34.07 -22.76
CA GLY A 336 7.24 -33.35 -24.04
C GLY A 336 7.55 -31.85 -23.96
N VAL A 337 7.91 -31.33 -22.78
CA VAL A 337 8.27 -29.91 -22.60
C VAL A 337 9.78 -29.73 -22.67
N ASN A 338 10.24 -28.84 -23.54
CA ASN A 338 11.64 -28.41 -23.61
C ASN A 338 11.87 -27.18 -22.72
N LEU A 339 12.66 -27.34 -21.65
CA LEU A 339 12.90 -26.27 -20.67
C LEU A 339 13.61 -25.06 -21.28
N ASP A 340 14.55 -25.25 -22.19
CA ASP A 340 15.34 -24.14 -22.74
C ASP A 340 14.50 -23.27 -23.68
N GLU A 341 13.63 -23.88 -24.49
CA GLU A 341 12.66 -23.14 -25.31
C GLU A 341 11.69 -22.32 -24.44
N VAL A 342 11.18 -22.91 -23.36
CA VAL A 342 10.27 -22.23 -22.42
C VAL A 342 10.96 -21.06 -21.72
N ARG A 343 12.23 -21.20 -21.34
CA ARG A 343 13.01 -20.11 -20.72
C ARG A 343 13.20 -18.93 -21.68
N GLU A 344 13.51 -19.21 -22.95
CA GLU A 344 13.65 -18.15 -23.96
C GLU A 344 12.31 -17.49 -24.27
N GLU A 345 11.23 -18.28 -24.37
CA GLU A 345 9.86 -17.78 -24.52
C GLU A 345 9.50 -16.82 -23.37
N TYR A 346 9.75 -17.24 -22.13
CA TYR A 346 9.52 -16.46 -20.92
C TYR A 346 10.26 -15.12 -20.92
N VAL A 347 11.58 -15.15 -21.14
CA VAL A 347 12.41 -13.94 -21.12
C VAL A 347 12.03 -12.99 -22.25
N THR A 348 11.72 -13.52 -23.43
CA THR A 348 11.30 -12.72 -24.59
C THR A 348 9.95 -12.05 -24.32
N TRP A 349 9.00 -12.81 -23.79
CA TRP A 349 7.68 -12.32 -23.41
C TRP A 349 7.75 -11.24 -22.32
N LEU A 350 8.47 -11.49 -21.23
CA LEU A 350 8.61 -10.54 -20.13
C LEU A 350 9.30 -9.25 -20.60
N SER A 351 10.33 -9.36 -21.45
CA SER A 351 11.01 -8.19 -22.03
C SER A 351 10.06 -7.36 -22.92
N ALA A 352 9.18 -8.01 -23.69
CA ALA A 352 8.24 -7.33 -24.57
C ALA A 352 7.19 -6.52 -23.77
N ILE A 353 6.64 -7.09 -22.69
CA ILE A 353 5.67 -6.39 -21.84
C ILE A 353 6.35 -5.30 -21.01
N ALA A 354 7.52 -5.59 -20.44
CA ALA A 354 8.28 -4.60 -19.68
C ALA A 354 8.60 -3.36 -20.54
N LYS A 355 8.86 -3.54 -21.84
CA LYS A 355 9.05 -2.42 -22.77
C LYS A 355 7.80 -1.55 -22.93
N GLN A 356 6.60 -2.13 -22.92
CA GLN A 356 5.35 -1.37 -23.00
C GLN A 356 5.10 -0.51 -21.75
N LEU A 357 5.59 -0.96 -20.59
CA LEU A 357 5.41 -0.31 -19.29
C LEU A 357 6.62 0.54 -18.85
N ASN A 358 7.61 0.74 -19.71
CA ASN A 358 8.88 1.43 -19.40
C ASN A 358 9.71 0.79 -18.26
N LEU A 359 9.68 -0.55 -18.16
CA LEU A 359 10.40 -1.36 -17.16
C LEU A 359 11.62 -2.11 -17.73
N GLU A 360 12.06 -1.75 -18.95
CA GLU A 360 13.09 -2.47 -19.70
C GLU A 360 14.43 -2.57 -18.96
N ASP A 361 14.89 -1.47 -18.35
CA ASP A 361 16.16 -1.42 -17.62
C ASP A 361 16.22 -2.44 -16.46
N LEU A 362 15.10 -2.59 -15.74
CA LEU A 362 15.02 -3.51 -14.61
C LEU A 362 15.04 -4.96 -15.08
N VAL A 363 14.27 -5.30 -16.12
CA VAL A 363 14.25 -6.66 -16.68
C VAL A 363 15.59 -7.02 -17.30
N LEU A 364 16.26 -6.08 -17.98
CA LEU A 364 17.61 -6.29 -18.52
C LEU A 364 18.63 -6.57 -17.42
N ARG A 365 18.57 -5.84 -16.29
CA ARG A 365 19.44 -6.06 -15.12
C ARG A 365 19.34 -7.48 -14.57
N TYR A 366 18.12 -8.03 -14.48
CA TYR A 366 17.87 -9.36 -13.90
C TYR A 366 17.71 -10.49 -14.94
N ARG A 367 17.87 -10.20 -16.24
CA ARG A 367 17.61 -11.14 -17.34
C ARG A 367 18.33 -12.48 -17.17
N GLY A 368 19.61 -12.44 -16.80
CA GLY A 368 20.42 -13.63 -16.59
C GLY A 368 19.87 -14.50 -15.45
N GLU A 369 19.50 -13.89 -14.33
CA GLU A 369 18.96 -14.59 -13.17
C GLU A 369 17.58 -15.19 -13.45
N LEU A 370 16.69 -14.39 -14.05
CA LEU A 370 15.33 -14.81 -14.40
C LEU A 370 15.34 -16.01 -15.37
N LYS A 371 16.28 -16.02 -16.32
CA LYS A 371 16.46 -17.15 -17.24
C LYS A 371 17.00 -18.39 -16.53
N SER A 372 18.06 -18.22 -15.73
CA SER A 372 18.76 -19.33 -15.07
C SER A 372 17.90 -19.99 -14.00
N TYR A 373 17.08 -19.23 -13.28
CA TYR A 373 16.28 -19.71 -12.14
C TYR A 373 14.78 -19.88 -12.44
N TYR A 374 14.36 -19.71 -13.69
CA TYR A 374 13.00 -20.08 -14.12
C TYR A 374 12.64 -21.49 -13.61
N PRO A 375 11.46 -21.69 -12.99
CA PRO A 375 10.29 -20.79 -12.95
C PRO A 375 10.15 -19.91 -11.70
N PHE A 376 11.22 -19.62 -10.94
CA PHE A 376 11.11 -18.72 -9.79
C PHE A 376 11.03 -17.25 -10.21
N SER A 377 10.16 -16.48 -9.55
CA SER A 377 10.04 -15.04 -9.75
C SER A 377 11.22 -14.29 -9.12
N ILE A 378 11.39 -13.01 -9.48
CA ILE A 378 12.45 -12.16 -8.91
C ILE A 378 12.36 -12.07 -7.38
N GLY A 379 11.14 -11.90 -6.83
CA GLY A 379 10.94 -11.83 -5.39
C GLY A 379 11.36 -13.10 -4.66
N LEU A 380 11.01 -14.27 -5.22
CA LEU A 380 11.38 -15.55 -4.60
C LEU A 380 12.88 -15.81 -4.73
N ILE A 381 13.51 -15.44 -5.86
CA ILE A 381 14.97 -15.54 -6.03
C ILE A 381 15.68 -14.71 -4.95
N HIS A 382 15.25 -13.47 -4.71
CA HIS A 382 15.81 -12.62 -3.65
C HIS A 382 15.68 -13.26 -2.27
N LEU A 383 14.50 -13.78 -1.91
CA LEU A 383 14.26 -14.47 -0.64
C LEU A 383 15.17 -15.70 -0.47
N LEU A 384 15.25 -16.55 -1.49
CA LEU A 384 16.05 -17.78 -1.43
C LEU A 384 17.55 -17.50 -1.37
N LYS A 385 18.04 -16.45 -2.06
CA LYS A 385 19.45 -16.04 -1.97
C LYS A 385 19.81 -15.55 -0.56
N LYS A 386 18.88 -14.81 0.06
CA LYS A 386 19.03 -14.24 1.40
C LYS A 386 19.10 -15.31 2.49
N LEU A 387 18.36 -16.40 2.34
CA LEU A 387 18.37 -17.57 3.24
C LEU A 387 19.71 -18.29 3.38
N ILE A 388 20.70 -17.97 2.55
CA ILE A 388 22.06 -18.55 2.64
C ILE A 388 23.05 -17.57 3.25
N ASN A 389 22.66 -16.31 3.41
CA ASN A 389 23.53 -15.31 3.99
C ASN A 389 23.31 -15.24 5.52
N PRO A 390 24.30 -15.69 6.34
CA PRO A 390 24.18 -15.68 7.79
C PRO A 390 24.10 -14.27 8.38
N ARG A 391 24.51 -13.23 7.63
CA ARG A 391 24.30 -11.82 8.05
C ARG A 391 22.83 -11.41 7.99
N ASP A 392 22.09 -11.99 7.06
CA ASP A 392 20.68 -11.66 6.86
C ASP A 392 19.77 -12.53 7.71
N VAL A 393 20.05 -13.84 7.71
CA VAL A 393 19.26 -14.83 8.43
C VAL A 393 20.24 -15.76 9.17
N PRO A 394 20.60 -15.45 10.43
CA PRO A 394 21.63 -16.17 11.16
C PRO A 394 21.25 -17.61 11.47
N GLY A 395 19.95 -17.93 11.48
CA GLY A 395 19.44 -19.29 11.66
C GLY A 395 19.59 -20.19 10.43
N THR A 396 20.10 -19.70 9.29
CA THR A 396 20.09 -20.45 8.03
C THR A 396 21.43 -20.44 7.29
N GLU A 397 22.14 -21.56 7.39
CA GLU A 397 23.30 -21.89 6.54
C GLU A 397 23.01 -23.10 5.63
N PHE A 398 21.74 -23.53 5.55
CA PHE A 398 21.39 -24.84 5.04
C PHE A 398 20.53 -24.77 3.79
N VAL A 399 20.99 -25.47 2.75
CA VAL A 399 20.27 -25.70 1.49
C VAL A 399 18.88 -26.32 1.75
N ARG A 400 18.72 -27.13 2.80
CA ARG A 400 17.41 -27.70 3.20
C ARG A 400 16.32 -26.65 3.43
N THR A 401 16.67 -25.50 4.02
CA THR A 401 15.69 -24.43 4.29
C THR A 401 15.24 -23.79 2.98
N VAL A 402 16.18 -23.57 2.05
CA VAL A 402 15.88 -23.07 0.70
C VAL A 402 14.95 -24.04 -0.05
N ILE A 403 15.22 -25.35 0.02
CA ILE A 403 14.36 -26.38 -0.57
C ILE A 403 12.95 -26.31 0.02
N LEU A 404 12.83 -26.22 1.35
CA LEU A 404 11.54 -26.19 2.04
C LEU A 404 10.69 -24.97 1.65
N ILE A 405 11.28 -23.78 1.65
CA ILE A 405 10.56 -22.55 1.28
C ILE A 405 10.18 -22.58 -0.21
N ALA A 406 11.07 -23.04 -1.09
CA ALA A 406 10.75 -23.23 -2.50
C ALA A 406 9.62 -24.25 -2.69
N ALA A 407 9.60 -25.34 -1.91
CA ALA A 407 8.55 -26.35 -1.96
C ALA A 407 7.18 -25.83 -1.50
N LYS A 408 7.14 -25.04 -0.41
CA LYS A 408 5.93 -24.36 0.06
C LYS A 408 5.35 -23.45 -1.02
N ALA A 409 6.19 -22.58 -1.59
CA ALA A 409 5.77 -21.67 -2.67
C ALA A 409 5.29 -22.45 -3.90
N ALA A 410 6.06 -23.46 -4.34
CA ALA A 410 5.72 -24.29 -5.50
C ALA A 410 4.41 -25.07 -5.32
N ASN A 411 4.16 -25.61 -4.12
CA ASN A 411 2.93 -26.33 -3.85
C ASN A 411 1.71 -25.44 -3.93
N ASN A 412 1.78 -24.23 -3.36
CA ASN A 412 0.68 -23.28 -3.44
C ASN A 412 0.48 -22.76 -4.86
N ALA A 413 1.56 -22.45 -5.59
CA ALA A 413 1.49 -22.06 -7.00
C ALA A 413 0.84 -23.17 -7.84
N LEU A 414 1.35 -24.39 -7.78
CA LEU A 414 0.91 -25.48 -8.65
C LEU A 414 -0.46 -26.06 -8.28
N ARG A 415 -0.87 -26.00 -7.01
CA ARG A 415 -2.17 -26.56 -6.56
C ARG A 415 -3.29 -25.52 -6.48
N ARG A 416 -3.00 -24.30 -6.03
CA ARG A 416 -4.02 -23.24 -5.80
C ARG A 416 -4.07 -22.22 -6.92
N TYR A 417 -2.94 -21.95 -7.59
CA TYR A 417 -2.80 -20.90 -8.61
C TYR A 417 -2.10 -21.41 -9.88
N PRO A 418 -2.61 -22.48 -10.53
CA PRO A 418 -1.90 -23.12 -11.65
C PRO A 418 -1.72 -22.22 -12.88
N ASP A 419 -2.55 -21.17 -12.98
CA ASP A 419 -2.55 -20.19 -14.06
C ASP A 419 -1.42 -19.15 -13.97
N SER A 420 -0.67 -19.09 -12.86
CA SER A 420 0.47 -18.18 -12.69
C SER A 420 1.61 -18.52 -13.65
N TYR A 421 2.37 -17.52 -14.13
CA TYR A 421 3.48 -17.77 -15.06
C TYR A 421 4.77 -18.22 -14.36
N CYS A 422 5.00 -17.74 -13.14
CA CYS A 422 6.13 -18.07 -12.27
C CYS A 422 5.67 -18.43 -10.86
N ILE A 423 6.57 -19.05 -10.09
CA ILE A 423 6.40 -19.30 -8.65
C ILE A 423 7.08 -18.16 -7.90
N GLY A 424 6.30 -17.30 -7.23
CA GLY A 424 6.83 -16.19 -6.43
C GLY A 424 6.44 -16.17 -4.96
N VAL A 425 6.79 -15.05 -4.31
CA VAL A 425 6.52 -14.79 -2.89
C VAL A 425 5.04 -14.68 -2.59
N GLU A 426 4.22 -14.34 -3.58
CA GLU A 426 2.76 -14.30 -3.45
C GLU A 426 2.17 -15.64 -2.98
N HIS A 427 2.80 -16.75 -3.37
CA HIS A 427 2.36 -18.10 -3.01
C HIS A 427 2.76 -18.52 -1.59
N LEU A 428 3.43 -17.66 -0.83
CA LEU A 428 3.75 -17.86 0.58
C LEU A 428 2.78 -17.06 1.45
N THR A 429 2.67 -17.42 2.73
CA THR A 429 1.97 -16.57 3.71
C THR A 429 2.85 -15.39 4.11
N VAL A 430 2.26 -14.30 4.63
CA VAL A 430 3.03 -13.13 5.12
C VAL A 430 4.09 -13.57 6.14
N GLY A 431 3.74 -14.43 7.10
CA GLY A 431 4.71 -15.03 8.03
C GLY A 431 5.81 -15.89 7.36
N ASP A 432 5.45 -16.73 6.38
CA ASP A 432 6.43 -17.53 5.62
C ASP A 432 7.37 -16.67 4.76
N THR A 433 6.98 -15.44 4.38
CA THR A 433 7.89 -14.52 3.66
C THR A 433 8.89 -13.83 4.57
N ALA A 434 8.49 -13.52 5.81
CA ALA A 434 9.36 -12.85 6.78
C ALA A 434 10.37 -13.79 7.44
N LEU A 435 10.03 -15.08 7.61
CA LEU A 435 10.92 -16.11 8.17
C LEU A 435 11.52 -15.74 9.54
N THR A 436 10.72 -15.07 10.37
CA THR A 436 11.10 -14.50 11.67
C THR A 436 11.69 -15.51 12.64
N SER A 437 11.23 -16.77 12.57
CA SER A 437 11.75 -17.88 13.38
C SER A 437 13.24 -18.14 13.18
N LEU A 438 13.81 -17.67 12.07
CA LEU A 438 15.20 -17.90 11.67
C LEU A 438 16.11 -16.70 12.02
N LEU A 439 15.58 -15.65 12.65
CA LEU A 439 16.30 -14.40 12.95
C LEU A 439 16.93 -14.37 14.35
N GLY A 440 16.86 -15.47 15.10
CA GLY A 440 17.47 -15.58 16.43
C GLY A 440 16.96 -14.52 17.40
N ALA A 441 17.85 -13.67 17.93
CA ALA A 441 17.53 -12.62 18.89
C ALA A 441 16.57 -11.53 18.37
N TYR A 442 16.43 -11.39 17.04
CA TYR A 442 15.56 -10.39 16.41
C TYR A 442 14.16 -10.92 16.09
N ARG A 443 13.87 -12.17 16.44
CA ARG A 443 12.60 -12.83 16.15
C ARG A 443 11.40 -12.03 16.66
N GLU A 444 11.40 -11.64 17.94
CA GLU A 444 10.24 -11.00 18.58
C GLU A 444 9.88 -9.66 17.94
N ASP A 445 10.88 -8.88 17.53
CA ASP A 445 10.70 -7.58 16.91
C ASP A 445 10.07 -7.69 15.51
N TRP A 446 10.59 -8.64 14.72
CA TRP A 446 10.05 -8.90 13.40
C TRP A 446 8.69 -9.60 13.47
N ASP A 447 8.46 -10.47 14.46
CA ASP A 447 7.13 -11.05 14.74
C ASP A 447 6.10 -9.95 15.01
N GLN A 448 6.46 -8.94 15.80
CA GLN A 448 5.58 -7.78 16.04
C GLN A 448 5.36 -6.97 14.76
N THR A 449 6.42 -6.74 13.98
CA THR A 449 6.35 -6.00 12.71
C THR A 449 5.42 -6.69 11.70
N VAL A 450 5.53 -8.02 11.57
CA VAL A 450 4.67 -8.83 10.71
C VAL A 450 3.22 -8.76 11.17
N ARG A 451 2.96 -8.87 12.48
CA ARG A 451 1.59 -8.73 13.03
C ARG A 451 0.97 -7.36 12.73
N ASP A 452 1.73 -6.29 12.93
CA ASP A 452 1.26 -4.92 12.66
C ASP A 452 0.92 -4.74 11.17
N ILE A 453 1.70 -5.35 10.26
CA ILE A 453 1.42 -5.37 8.82
C ILE A 453 0.18 -6.22 8.49
N GLU A 454 0.04 -7.41 9.05
CA GLU A 454 -1.14 -8.27 8.86
C GLU A 454 -2.42 -7.59 9.34
N ASP A 455 -2.38 -6.91 10.48
CA ASP A 455 -3.53 -6.19 11.02
C ASP A 455 -3.86 -4.95 10.19
N ALA A 456 -2.87 -4.29 9.59
CA ALA A 456 -3.09 -3.22 8.62
C ALA A 456 -3.81 -3.73 7.36
N ILE A 457 -3.39 -4.88 6.82
CA ILE A 457 -4.04 -5.52 5.66
C ILE A 457 -5.50 -5.86 5.98
N LYS A 458 -5.78 -6.44 7.16
CA LYS A 458 -7.15 -6.80 7.57
C LYS A 458 -8.10 -5.60 7.68
N LYS A 459 -7.58 -4.41 7.98
CA LYS A 459 -8.37 -3.17 8.11
C LYS A 459 -8.75 -2.54 6.76
N ILE A 460 -8.19 -3.02 5.65
CA ILE A 460 -8.53 -2.50 4.31
C ILE A 460 -9.86 -3.11 3.87
N GLU A 461 -10.89 -2.27 3.72
CA GLU A 461 -12.27 -2.69 3.39
C GLU A 461 -12.42 -3.17 1.93
N GLN A 462 -11.71 -2.55 0.99
CA GLN A 462 -11.78 -2.90 -0.43
C GLN A 462 -10.94 -4.13 -0.75
N GLU A 463 -11.59 -5.22 -1.14
CA GLU A 463 -10.94 -6.52 -1.40
C GLU A 463 -9.82 -6.43 -2.45
N SER A 464 -10.01 -5.68 -3.54
CA SER A 464 -8.99 -5.52 -4.59
C SER A 464 -7.73 -4.83 -4.08
N ILE A 465 -7.88 -3.80 -3.23
CA ILE A 465 -6.73 -3.11 -2.62
C ILE A 465 -6.09 -4.00 -1.57
N ARG A 466 -6.89 -4.75 -0.80
CA ARG A 466 -6.39 -5.67 0.22
C ARG A 466 -5.47 -6.73 -0.38
N LEU A 467 -5.86 -7.33 -1.50
CA LEU A 467 -5.04 -8.33 -2.20
C LEU A 467 -3.71 -7.74 -2.70
N VAL A 468 -3.74 -6.52 -3.26
CA VAL A 468 -2.52 -5.83 -3.72
C VAL A 468 -1.64 -5.43 -2.53
N ALA A 469 -2.23 -5.00 -1.41
CA ALA A 469 -1.49 -4.68 -0.18
C ALA A 469 -0.85 -5.93 0.44
N GLU A 470 -1.54 -7.08 0.43
CA GLU A 470 -0.97 -8.35 0.87
C GLU A 470 0.22 -8.77 0.00
N PHE A 471 0.10 -8.64 -1.32
CA PHE A 471 1.20 -8.89 -2.26
C PHE A 471 2.42 -7.99 -1.97
N ILE A 472 2.18 -6.68 -1.80
CA ILE A 472 3.23 -5.70 -1.47
C ILE A 472 3.92 -6.09 -0.15
N ALA A 473 3.15 -6.44 0.88
CA ALA A 473 3.68 -6.84 2.18
C ALA A 473 4.57 -8.08 2.07
N LYS A 474 4.13 -9.12 1.35
CA LYS A 474 4.90 -10.35 1.09
C LYS A 474 6.24 -10.04 0.43
N TYR A 475 6.25 -9.18 -0.60
CA TYR A 475 7.48 -8.82 -1.30
C TYR A 475 8.42 -7.96 -0.44
N LEU A 476 7.88 -6.94 0.25
CA LEU A 476 8.65 -6.09 1.16
C LEU A 476 9.32 -6.90 2.27
N LEU A 477 8.58 -7.82 2.89
CA LEU A 477 9.12 -8.66 3.96
C LEU A 477 10.17 -9.63 3.43
N ALA A 478 9.89 -10.28 2.30
CA ALA A 478 10.83 -11.19 1.66
C ALA A 478 12.19 -10.52 1.38
N LYS A 479 12.18 -9.29 0.84
CA LYS A 479 13.41 -8.53 0.54
C LYS A 479 14.01 -7.88 1.79
N GLY A 480 13.22 -7.22 2.62
CA GLY A 480 13.68 -6.30 3.67
C GLY A 480 14.00 -6.89 5.05
N VAL A 481 13.40 -8.02 5.45
CA VAL A 481 13.57 -8.57 6.82
C VAL A 481 14.98 -9.11 7.07
N THR A 482 15.79 -8.51 7.94
CA THR A 482 17.21 -8.94 8.12
C THR A 482 17.62 -8.96 9.59
N ALA A 483 18.69 -9.68 9.91
CA ALA A 483 19.39 -9.61 11.19
C ALA A 483 20.54 -8.58 11.20
N SER A 484 20.79 -7.90 10.07
CA SER A 484 21.86 -6.92 9.95
C SER A 484 21.57 -5.67 10.82
N PRO A 485 22.37 -5.40 11.87
CA PRO A 485 22.08 -4.34 12.84
C PRO A 485 22.07 -2.93 12.22
N THR A 486 22.83 -2.67 11.16
CA THR A 486 22.86 -1.39 10.45
C THR A 486 21.58 -1.12 9.64
N VAL A 487 20.95 -2.17 9.13
CA VAL A 487 19.70 -2.09 8.37
C VAL A 487 18.49 -2.08 9.31
N LEU A 488 18.56 -2.88 10.39
CA LEU A 488 17.56 -2.95 11.46
C LEU A 488 17.31 -1.60 12.14
N LEU A 489 18.34 -0.79 12.27
CA LEU A 489 18.34 0.50 12.96
C LEU A 489 18.26 1.71 12.00
N LEU A 490 17.95 1.47 10.73
CA LEU A 490 17.65 2.52 9.75
C LEU A 490 18.79 3.50 9.40
N GLU A 491 20.05 3.07 9.37
CA GLU A 491 21.19 3.99 9.14
C GLU A 491 22.16 3.57 8.04
N SER A 492 21.87 2.55 7.23
CA SER A 492 22.71 2.36 6.04
C SER A 492 22.47 3.51 5.05
N THR A 493 23.45 4.40 4.94
CA THR A 493 23.62 5.36 3.83
C THR A 493 24.33 4.71 2.65
N ASP A 494 24.79 3.46 2.81
CA ASP A 494 25.35 2.70 1.71
C ASP A 494 24.23 2.34 0.74
N ARG A 495 24.30 2.98 -0.43
CA ARG A 495 23.44 2.73 -1.58
C ARG A 495 23.21 1.24 -1.82
N ARG A 496 24.25 0.42 -1.67
CA ARG A 496 24.18 -1.02 -1.94
C ARG A 496 23.25 -1.74 -0.97
N ASP A 497 23.26 -1.35 0.31
CA ASP A 497 22.36 -1.95 1.29
C ASP A 497 20.92 -1.48 1.08
N ILE A 498 20.71 -0.18 0.80
CA ILE A 498 19.35 0.34 0.53
C ILE A 498 18.75 -0.34 -0.70
N GLU A 499 19.50 -0.51 -1.79
CA GLU A 499 19.02 -1.23 -2.99
C GLU A 499 18.80 -2.74 -2.72
N ARG A 500 19.57 -3.32 -1.79
CA ARG A 500 19.48 -4.74 -1.44
C ARG A 500 18.24 -5.08 -0.61
N TYR A 501 17.85 -4.23 0.34
CA TYR A 501 16.72 -4.47 1.25
C TYR A 501 15.46 -3.67 0.88
N GLY A 502 15.61 -2.58 0.14
CA GLY A 502 14.51 -1.73 -0.29
C GLY A 502 13.86 -2.19 -1.58
N THR A 503 12.55 -2.04 -1.66
CA THR A 503 11.72 -2.43 -2.81
C THR A 503 11.29 -1.18 -3.58
N SER A 504 11.40 -1.20 -4.90
CA SER A 504 10.88 -0.11 -5.74
C SER A 504 9.51 -0.47 -6.33
N LEU A 505 8.76 0.54 -6.79
CA LEU A 505 7.48 0.29 -7.48
C LEU A 505 7.69 -0.51 -8.78
N GLU A 506 8.78 -0.26 -9.51
CA GLU A 506 9.12 -0.99 -10.72
C GLU A 506 9.35 -2.49 -10.44
N GLU A 507 9.99 -2.82 -9.31
CA GLU A 507 10.16 -4.22 -8.90
C GLU A 507 8.82 -4.90 -8.60
N LEU A 508 7.92 -4.23 -7.89
CA LEU A 508 6.58 -4.74 -7.61
C LEU A 508 5.77 -4.97 -8.90
N GLN A 509 5.87 -4.04 -9.86
CA GLN A 509 5.21 -4.17 -11.17
C GLN A 509 5.75 -5.39 -11.94
N VAL A 510 7.07 -5.57 -12.00
CA VAL A 510 7.69 -6.73 -12.67
C VAL A 510 7.34 -8.04 -11.97
N GLU A 511 7.24 -8.06 -10.65
CA GLU A 511 6.76 -9.24 -9.91
C GLU A 511 5.29 -9.53 -10.22
N LEU A 512 4.39 -8.54 -10.25
CA LEU A 512 2.98 -8.75 -10.62
C LEU A 512 2.83 -9.38 -12.00
N LEU A 513 3.62 -8.92 -12.98
CA LEU A 513 3.62 -9.48 -14.34
C LEU A 513 4.05 -10.96 -14.35
N GLN A 514 4.95 -11.37 -13.46
CA GLN A 514 5.41 -12.76 -13.38
C GLN A 514 4.40 -13.70 -12.71
N ILE A 515 3.53 -13.17 -11.84
CA ILE A 515 2.62 -13.98 -11.03
C ILE A 515 1.22 -14.05 -11.64
N TYR A 516 0.71 -12.93 -12.16
CA TYR A 516 -0.66 -12.82 -12.64
C TYR A 516 -0.73 -12.78 -14.17
N ARG A 517 -1.90 -13.13 -14.71
CA ARG A 517 -2.22 -12.91 -16.12
C ARG A 517 -2.19 -11.42 -16.44
N GLU A 518 -1.85 -11.07 -17.67
CA GLU A 518 -1.60 -9.69 -18.11
C GLU A 518 -2.76 -8.72 -17.79
N ASP A 519 -4.00 -9.16 -18.00
CA ASP A 519 -5.22 -8.39 -17.73
C ASP A 519 -5.40 -8.07 -16.23
N ILE A 520 -5.12 -9.04 -15.36
CA ILE A 520 -5.19 -8.87 -13.90
C ILE A 520 -3.99 -8.06 -13.40
N ALA A 521 -2.80 -8.33 -13.94
CA ALA A 521 -1.57 -7.65 -13.55
C ALA A 521 -1.68 -6.14 -13.82
N ILE A 522 -2.16 -5.73 -14.99
CA ILE A 522 -2.35 -4.30 -15.32
C ILE A 522 -3.32 -3.63 -14.34
N LYS A 523 -4.46 -4.28 -14.04
CA LYS A 523 -5.42 -3.77 -13.04
C LYS A 523 -4.79 -3.62 -11.65
N TYR A 524 -3.95 -4.54 -11.22
CA TYR A 524 -3.26 -4.45 -9.94
C TYR A 524 -2.15 -3.41 -9.94
N ILE A 525 -1.48 -3.19 -11.07
CA ILE A 525 -0.48 -2.13 -11.25
C ILE A 525 -1.12 -0.75 -11.04
N GLU A 526 -2.34 -0.52 -11.53
CA GLU A 526 -3.08 0.74 -11.31
C GLU A 526 -3.38 1.00 -9.83
N LEU A 527 -3.56 -0.05 -9.03
CA LEU A 527 -3.87 0.03 -7.60
C LEU A 527 -2.63 0.04 -6.69
N LEU A 528 -1.43 -0.24 -7.22
CA LEU A 528 -0.20 -0.42 -6.44
C LEU A 528 0.10 0.76 -5.51
N SER A 529 0.08 1.98 -6.04
CA SER A 529 0.42 3.18 -5.27
C SER A 529 -0.56 3.42 -4.13
N GLU A 530 -1.87 3.24 -4.38
CA GLU A 530 -2.88 3.40 -3.34
C GLU A 530 -2.77 2.33 -2.26
N ALA A 531 -2.56 1.07 -2.66
CA ALA A 531 -2.38 -0.05 -1.73
C ALA A 531 -1.13 0.11 -0.87
N LEU A 532 -0.01 0.57 -1.46
CA LEU A 532 1.24 0.83 -0.75
C LEU A 532 1.09 1.92 0.30
N GLU A 533 0.45 3.04 -0.04
CA GLU A 533 0.22 4.15 0.90
C GLU A 533 -0.71 3.74 2.05
N LYS A 534 -1.80 3.03 1.75
CA LYS A 534 -2.70 2.47 2.77
C LYS A 534 -1.96 1.51 3.71
N LEU A 535 -1.12 0.65 3.17
CA LEU A 535 -0.31 -0.28 3.95
C LEU A 535 0.75 0.45 4.81
N ARG A 536 1.42 1.45 4.24
CA ARG A 536 2.43 2.28 4.94
C ARG A 536 1.81 3.03 6.11
N ALA A 537 0.72 3.75 5.88
CA ALA A 537 0.02 4.51 6.91
C ALA A 537 -0.62 3.61 7.98
N GLY A 538 -1.21 2.48 7.57
CA GLY A 538 -1.92 1.56 8.47
C GLY A 538 -1.00 0.70 9.34
N SER A 539 0.14 0.26 8.81
CA SER A 539 1.10 -0.54 9.57
C SER A 539 2.05 0.32 10.41
N ALA A 540 2.37 1.52 9.94
CA ALA A 540 3.46 2.34 10.46
C ALA A 540 4.82 1.62 10.51
N ARG A 541 5.01 0.55 9.72
CA ARG A 541 6.20 -0.30 9.67
C ARG A 541 6.97 -0.23 8.35
N ILE A 542 6.62 0.70 7.47
CA ILE A 542 7.23 0.83 6.14
C ILE A 542 7.81 2.23 6.01
N ASP A 543 9.11 2.29 5.76
CA ASP A 543 9.91 3.50 5.55
C ASP A 543 10.14 3.75 4.07
N GLU A 544 10.09 5.01 3.63
CA GLU A 544 10.39 5.42 2.25
C GLU A 544 11.77 6.09 2.20
N ARG A 545 12.58 5.73 1.21
CA ARG A 545 13.91 6.29 0.99
C ARG A 545 14.12 6.66 -0.46
N GLU A 546 14.74 7.80 -0.71
CA GLU A 546 15.10 8.23 -2.05
C GLU A 546 16.61 8.03 -2.30
N VAL A 547 16.94 7.28 -3.36
CA VAL A 547 18.31 7.04 -3.83
C VAL A 547 18.34 7.27 -5.34
N ASP A 548 19.19 8.19 -5.82
CA ASP A 548 19.29 8.58 -7.24
C ASP A 548 17.94 8.93 -7.91
N GLY A 549 17.04 9.58 -7.17
CA GLY A 549 15.70 9.93 -7.66
C GLY A 549 14.70 8.77 -7.69
N ARG A 550 15.06 7.58 -7.18
CA ARG A 550 14.19 6.41 -7.04
C ARG A 550 13.74 6.25 -5.60
N ARG A 551 12.44 5.99 -5.42
CA ARG A 551 11.83 5.71 -4.11
C ARG A 551 11.91 4.21 -3.82
N LEU A 552 12.46 3.88 -2.65
CA LEU A 552 12.65 2.54 -2.15
C LEU A 552 11.95 2.40 -0.80
N TYR A 553 11.16 1.35 -0.67
CA TYR A 553 10.34 1.06 0.51
C TYR A 553 10.98 -0.08 1.32
N ILE A 554 11.14 0.11 2.63
CA ILE A 554 11.83 -0.83 3.52
C ILE A 554 10.97 -1.10 4.76
N PRO A 555 10.75 -2.38 5.14
CA PRO A 555 10.07 -2.69 6.39
C PRO A 555 10.98 -2.43 7.62
N THR A 556 10.41 -1.99 8.74
CA THR A 556 11.18 -1.48 9.89
C THR A 556 10.74 -2.06 11.23
N ILE A 557 11.71 -2.39 12.10
CA ILE A 557 11.45 -2.77 13.50
C ILE A 557 11.02 -1.56 14.34
N LEU A 558 11.43 -0.35 13.95
CA LEU A 558 10.99 0.89 14.57
C LEU A 558 9.68 1.33 13.94
N LYS A 559 8.74 1.77 14.76
CA LYS A 559 7.52 2.37 14.24
C LYS A 559 7.83 3.74 13.65
N THR A 560 7.25 4.01 12.50
CA THR A 560 7.32 5.31 11.83
C THR A 560 6.43 6.35 12.54
N LEU A 561 6.49 7.61 12.08
CA LEU A 561 5.65 8.69 12.59
C LEU A 561 4.14 8.37 12.52
N TYR A 562 3.73 7.54 11.56
CA TYR A 562 2.34 7.13 11.35
C TYR A 562 1.73 6.28 12.48
N ASP A 563 2.54 5.75 13.40
CA ASP A 563 1.99 5.07 14.59
C ASP A 563 1.17 6.03 15.46
N ARG A 564 1.61 7.29 15.56
CA ARG A 564 0.87 8.33 16.27
C ARG A 564 -0.45 8.66 15.57
N LEU A 565 -0.48 8.67 14.23
CA LEU A 565 -1.71 8.81 13.47
C LEU A 565 -2.69 7.68 13.79
N SER A 566 -2.24 6.43 13.71
CA SER A 566 -3.06 5.26 14.02
C SER A 566 -3.55 5.25 15.48
N ALA A 567 -2.72 5.68 16.42
CA ALA A 567 -3.09 5.83 17.83
C ALA A 567 -4.18 6.89 18.02
N PHE A 568 -4.02 8.09 17.41
CA PHE A 568 -5.02 9.14 17.51
C PHE A 568 -6.36 8.73 16.90
N ILE A 569 -6.37 8.11 15.72
CA ILE A 569 -7.61 7.59 15.12
C ILE A 569 -8.27 6.54 16.04
N SER A 570 -7.48 5.64 16.62
CA SER A 570 -8.01 4.62 17.54
C SER A 570 -8.58 5.22 18.83
N GLU A 571 -7.93 6.25 19.38
CA GLU A 571 -8.45 7.01 20.52
C GLU A 571 -9.76 7.72 20.19
N GLU A 572 -9.89 8.30 18.99
CA GLU A 572 -11.15 8.91 18.54
C GLU A 572 -12.26 7.87 18.36
N LYS A 573 -11.96 6.71 17.76
CA LYS A 573 -12.92 5.60 17.62
C LYS A 573 -13.44 5.09 18.96
N LYS A 574 -12.59 5.01 19.99
CA LYS A 574 -13.01 4.61 21.35
C LYS A 574 -14.05 5.53 21.96
N LYS A 575 -14.05 6.83 21.63
CA LYS A 575 -15.04 7.79 22.15
C LYS A 575 -16.45 7.53 21.61
N VAL A 576 -16.55 6.91 20.43
CA VAL A 576 -17.82 6.60 19.75
C VAL A 576 -18.22 5.12 19.83
N GLU A 577 -17.46 4.28 20.54
CA GLU A 577 -17.80 2.86 20.77
C GLU A 577 -19.15 2.70 21.50
N ASN A 578 -19.48 3.61 22.42
CA ASN A 578 -20.79 3.66 23.05
C ASN A 578 -21.75 4.52 22.19
N PRO A 579 -22.80 3.93 21.61
CA PRO A 579 -23.70 4.65 20.70
C PRO A 579 -24.37 5.89 21.32
N VAL A 580 -24.59 5.89 22.64
CA VAL A 580 -25.24 7.01 23.36
C VAL A 580 -24.39 8.28 23.32
N HIS A 581 -23.07 8.16 23.17
CA HIS A 581 -22.15 9.30 23.12
C HIS A 581 -21.99 9.89 21.72
N ILE A 582 -22.52 9.26 20.66
CA ILE A 582 -22.35 9.72 19.28
C ILE A 582 -22.86 11.17 19.08
N PRO A 583 -24.09 11.55 19.49
CA PRO A 583 -24.55 12.94 19.33
C PRO A 583 -23.71 13.95 20.12
N LEU A 584 -23.27 13.55 21.31
CA LEU A 584 -22.41 14.36 22.16
C LEU A 584 -21.05 14.59 21.49
N TYR A 585 -20.45 13.53 20.94
CA TYR A 585 -19.17 13.57 20.24
C TYR A 585 -19.21 14.47 19.00
N ILE A 586 -20.25 14.35 18.17
CA ILE A 586 -20.42 15.21 16.98
C ILE A 586 -20.53 16.68 17.41
N ARG A 587 -21.24 16.97 18.51
CA ARG A 587 -21.38 18.34 19.03
C ARG A 587 -20.07 18.87 19.63
N GLU A 588 -19.35 18.06 20.39
CA GLU A 588 -18.13 18.45 21.12
C GLU A 588 -16.89 18.57 20.23
N SER A 589 -16.79 17.77 19.17
CA SER A 589 -15.71 17.87 18.17
C SER A 589 -15.67 19.24 17.48
N ARG A 590 -16.81 19.97 17.45
CA ARG A 590 -17.02 21.26 16.77
C ARG A 590 -16.80 21.24 15.25
N THR A 591 -16.31 20.14 14.69
CA THR A 591 -16.02 20.02 13.26
C THR A 591 -17.29 20.05 12.41
N ILE A 592 -18.26 19.16 12.65
CA ILE A 592 -19.54 19.19 11.94
C ILE A 592 -20.32 20.49 12.27
N PRO A 593 -20.43 20.94 13.54
CA PRO A 593 -21.06 22.23 13.85
C PRO A 593 -20.47 23.44 13.11
N SER A 594 -19.15 23.46 12.86
CA SER A 594 -18.50 24.58 12.17
C SER A 594 -19.01 24.78 10.74
N LEU A 595 -19.49 23.72 10.09
CA LEU A 595 -20.08 23.76 8.75
C LEU A 595 -21.36 24.61 8.69
N PHE A 596 -22.09 24.73 9.81
CA PHE A 596 -23.37 25.46 9.91
C PHE A 596 -23.23 26.87 10.49
N SER A 597 -22.00 27.36 10.74
CA SER A 597 -21.77 28.63 11.46
C SER A 597 -21.92 29.90 10.59
N ASN A 598 -21.66 29.81 9.28
CA ASN A 598 -21.65 30.95 8.33
C ASN A 598 -22.66 30.78 7.19
N LEU A 599 -23.93 30.52 7.53
CA LEU A 599 -24.97 30.32 6.52
C LEU A 599 -25.63 31.63 6.11
N ALA A 600 -25.54 31.95 4.82
CA ALA A 600 -26.22 33.08 4.19
C ALA A 600 -26.64 32.65 2.78
N VAL A 601 -27.93 32.34 2.61
CA VAL A 601 -28.47 31.91 1.32
C VAL A 601 -29.06 33.13 0.62
N GLU A 602 -28.31 33.67 -0.34
CA GLU A 602 -28.74 34.81 -1.14
C GLU A 602 -29.23 34.37 -2.53
N VAL A 603 -30.46 34.78 -2.85
CA VAL A 603 -31.06 34.60 -4.17
C VAL A 603 -31.25 35.98 -4.80
N LYS A 604 -30.70 36.18 -6.01
CA LYS A 604 -30.81 37.45 -6.75
C LYS A 604 -32.27 37.91 -6.82
N GLY A 605 -32.56 39.11 -6.31
CA GLY A 605 -33.91 39.70 -6.24
C GLY A 605 -34.64 39.59 -4.89
N CYS A 606 -34.19 38.74 -3.95
CA CYS A 606 -34.65 38.68 -2.55
C CYS A 606 -33.46 38.37 -1.61
N GLU A 607 -32.64 39.37 -1.28
CA GLU A 607 -31.48 39.19 -0.37
C GLU A 607 -31.90 38.91 1.10
N LYS A 608 -33.15 39.22 1.47
CA LYS A 608 -33.72 38.96 2.81
C LYS A 608 -35.00 38.11 2.77
N GLY A 609 -35.16 37.29 1.74
CA GLY A 609 -36.39 36.53 1.50
C GLY A 609 -36.45 35.15 2.15
N ILE A 610 -35.34 34.65 2.69
CA ILE A 610 -35.19 33.28 3.21
C ILE A 610 -34.62 33.36 4.62
N ASP A 611 -35.32 32.74 5.57
CA ASP A 611 -34.87 32.61 6.95
C ASP A 611 -34.53 31.14 7.23
N ILE A 612 -33.26 30.86 7.55
CA ILE A 612 -32.84 29.53 8.01
C ILE A 612 -33.08 29.46 9.52
N VAL A 613 -33.93 28.55 9.95
CA VAL A 613 -34.33 28.39 11.34
C VAL A 613 -33.85 27.04 11.85
N PHE A 614 -32.88 27.05 12.75
CA PHE A 614 -32.43 25.84 13.42
C PHE A 614 -33.39 25.44 14.54
N ALA A 615 -33.83 24.19 14.53
CA ALA A 615 -34.72 23.62 15.53
C ALA A 615 -34.23 22.22 15.96
N SER A 616 -34.49 21.87 17.21
CA SER A 616 -34.37 20.49 17.69
C SER A 616 -35.57 19.65 17.22
N TYR A 617 -35.40 18.33 17.19
CA TYR A 617 -36.49 17.44 16.76
C TYR A 617 -37.72 17.54 17.65
N ASN A 618 -37.55 17.75 18.96
CA ASN A 618 -38.67 18.01 19.88
C ASN A 618 -39.46 19.27 19.53
N GLU A 619 -38.75 20.35 19.19
CA GLU A 619 -39.40 21.60 18.78
C GLU A 619 -40.18 21.42 17.48
N VAL A 620 -39.73 20.55 16.56
CA VAL A 620 -40.45 20.22 15.32
C VAL A 620 -41.62 19.25 15.58
N ARG A 621 -41.52 18.39 16.60
CA ARG A 621 -42.55 17.43 16.98
C ARG A 621 -43.76 18.09 17.67
N GLU A 622 -43.51 19.17 18.40
CA GLU A 622 -44.55 19.93 19.11
C GLU A 622 -45.05 21.12 18.27
N LEU A 623 -46.35 21.11 17.95
CA LEU A 623 -46.97 22.12 17.08
C LEU A 623 -46.70 23.55 17.55
N ASP A 624 -46.91 23.83 18.84
CA ASP A 624 -46.82 25.18 19.40
C ASP A 624 -45.37 25.71 19.37
N SER A 625 -44.40 24.83 19.66
CA SER A 625 -42.98 25.17 19.64
C SER A 625 -42.51 25.45 18.21
N MET A 626 -42.85 24.59 17.25
CA MET A 626 -42.56 24.79 15.84
C MET A 626 -43.15 26.11 15.31
N VAL A 627 -44.43 26.37 15.59
CA VAL A 627 -45.13 27.60 15.17
C VAL A 627 -44.45 28.85 15.76
N SER A 628 -43.96 28.78 17.00
CA SER A 628 -43.23 29.90 17.62
C SER A 628 -41.96 30.27 16.86
N LYS A 629 -41.21 29.26 16.38
CA LYS A 629 -39.93 29.43 15.65
C LYS A 629 -40.11 30.03 14.26
N ILE A 630 -41.20 29.69 13.57
CA ILE A 630 -41.48 30.22 12.22
C ILE A 630 -42.34 31.48 12.22
N ARG A 631 -42.85 31.92 13.38
CA ARG A 631 -43.81 33.04 13.47
C ARG A 631 -43.26 34.32 12.84
N GLU A 632 -41.99 34.62 13.07
CA GLU A 632 -41.35 35.82 12.54
C GLU A 632 -41.28 35.80 11.00
N SER A 633 -40.86 34.68 10.43
CA SER A 633 -40.81 34.47 8.98
C SER A 633 -42.21 34.48 8.34
N GLN A 634 -43.17 33.84 9.01
CA GLN A 634 -44.58 33.84 8.59
C GLN A 634 -45.15 35.27 8.56
N ASN A 635 -44.86 36.10 9.56
CA ASN A 635 -45.32 37.50 9.59
C ASN A 635 -44.65 38.36 8.50
N ARG A 636 -43.36 38.14 8.22
CA ARG A 636 -42.61 38.87 7.17
C ARG A 636 -42.92 38.39 5.75
N GLY A 637 -43.49 37.20 5.61
CA GLY A 637 -43.74 36.56 4.32
C GLY A 637 -42.44 36.13 3.63
N SER A 638 -41.46 35.72 4.43
CA SER A 638 -40.22 35.07 4.00
C SER A 638 -40.37 33.56 4.07
N LEU A 639 -39.64 32.83 3.23
CA LEU A 639 -39.55 31.38 3.28
C LEU A 639 -38.78 30.95 4.55
N ALA A 640 -39.44 30.24 5.45
CA ALA A 640 -38.80 29.62 6.61
C ALA A 640 -38.28 28.22 6.23
N LEU A 641 -36.96 28.05 6.24
CA LEU A 641 -36.30 26.76 6.09
C LEU A 641 -35.90 26.23 7.46
N LEU A 642 -36.72 25.35 8.03
CA LEU A 642 -36.45 24.67 9.29
C LEU A 642 -35.44 23.54 9.07
N VAL A 643 -34.30 23.59 9.75
CA VAL A 643 -33.23 22.58 9.65
C VAL A 643 -32.98 21.97 11.02
N VAL A 644 -33.15 20.65 11.12
CA VAL A 644 -32.76 19.89 12.32
C VAL A 644 -31.32 19.44 12.20
N HIS A 645 -30.51 19.64 13.25
CA HIS A 645 -29.10 19.29 13.23
C HIS A 645 -28.87 17.76 13.20
N PRO A 646 -27.78 17.29 12.56
CA PRO A 646 -27.46 15.86 12.50
C PRO A 646 -26.97 15.28 13.85
N TRP A 647 -26.75 16.12 14.87
CA TRP A 647 -26.40 15.72 16.24
C TRP A 647 -27.56 15.89 17.24
N ASP A 648 -28.81 15.97 16.77
CA ASP A 648 -29.96 16.03 17.65
C ASP A 648 -30.14 14.68 18.40
N ALA A 649 -30.11 14.73 19.73
CA ALA A 649 -30.12 13.55 20.57
C ALA A 649 -31.48 12.79 20.52
N GLU A 650 -32.59 13.50 20.35
CA GLU A 650 -33.91 12.90 20.33
C GLU A 650 -34.18 12.18 19.01
N LEU A 651 -33.82 12.83 17.89
CA LEU A 651 -33.88 12.22 16.56
C LEU A 651 -32.96 11.00 16.45
N PHE A 652 -31.76 11.08 17.02
CA PHE A 652 -30.84 9.95 17.11
C PHE A 652 -31.45 8.78 17.90
N ASN A 653 -32.08 9.05 19.04
CA ASN A 653 -32.72 8.00 19.84
C ASN A 653 -33.85 7.30 19.07
N GLU A 654 -34.67 8.03 18.31
CA GLU A 654 -35.74 7.46 17.49
C GLU A 654 -35.22 6.65 16.30
N MET A 655 -34.26 7.19 15.53
CA MET A 655 -33.81 6.57 14.29
C MET A 655 -32.69 5.54 14.47
N TYR A 656 -31.72 5.82 15.35
CA TYR A 656 -30.53 4.98 15.52
C TYR A 656 -30.74 3.90 16.59
N LEU A 657 -31.23 4.26 17.78
CA LEU A 657 -31.41 3.30 18.90
C LEU A 657 -32.73 2.51 18.78
N ARG A 658 -33.84 3.18 18.47
CA ARG A 658 -35.16 2.54 18.30
C ARG A 658 -35.39 1.98 16.89
N GLN A 659 -34.44 2.19 15.96
CA GLN A 659 -34.48 1.72 14.56
C GLN A 659 -35.73 2.11 13.78
N ARG A 660 -36.31 3.28 14.09
CA ARG A 660 -37.49 3.78 13.37
C ARG A 660 -37.10 4.23 11.96
N SER A 661 -37.92 3.91 10.96
CA SER A 661 -37.58 4.23 9.58
C SER A 661 -37.63 5.74 9.31
N TYR A 662 -36.73 6.24 8.46
CA TYR A 662 -36.69 7.67 8.11
C TYR A 662 -38.02 8.16 7.53
N ASN A 663 -38.69 7.33 6.73
CA ASN A 663 -40.00 7.66 6.16
C ASN A 663 -41.09 7.82 7.23
N GLU A 664 -41.09 7.01 8.29
CA GLU A 664 -42.05 7.15 9.38
C GLU A 664 -41.89 8.48 10.12
N VAL A 665 -40.65 8.88 10.39
CA VAL A 665 -40.34 10.15 11.06
C VAL A 665 -40.75 11.34 10.18
N VAL A 666 -40.42 11.29 8.89
CA VAL A 666 -40.82 12.31 7.91
C VAL A 666 -42.34 12.40 7.80
N ASN A 667 -43.05 11.27 7.80
CA ASN A 667 -44.52 11.24 7.75
C ASN A 667 -45.16 11.76 9.04
N GLU A 668 -44.57 11.51 10.21
CA GLU A 668 -45.03 12.07 11.49
C GLU A 668 -44.98 13.61 11.47
N VAL A 669 -43.83 14.16 11.07
CA VAL A 669 -43.65 15.62 10.96
C VAL A 669 -44.56 16.23 9.90
N THR A 670 -44.75 15.55 8.76
CA THR A 670 -45.72 15.95 7.72
C THR A 670 -47.14 16.01 8.28
N GLY A 671 -47.55 15.03 9.08
CA GLY A 671 -48.86 15.01 9.75
C GLY A 671 -49.02 16.13 10.79
N ILE A 672 -47.96 16.48 11.53
CA ILE A 672 -47.96 17.61 12.46
C ILE A 672 -48.15 18.93 11.71
N LEU A 673 -47.38 19.16 10.64
CA LEU A 673 -47.51 20.34 9.80
C LEU A 673 -48.93 20.47 9.21
N GLN A 674 -49.52 19.36 8.75
CA GLN A 674 -50.89 19.36 8.23
C GLN A 674 -51.93 19.69 9.30
N ARG A 675 -51.76 19.22 10.55
CA ARG A 675 -52.61 19.63 11.69
C ARG A 675 -52.50 21.13 11.96
N GLY A 676 -51.30 21.71 11.85
CA GLY A 676 -51.08 23.15 11.99
C GLY A 676 -51.81 24.01 10.96
N VAL A 677 -51.88 23.52 9.71
CA VAL A 677 -52.69 24.16 8.66
C VAL A 677 -54.18 24.03 8.94
N SER A 678 -54.62 22.82 9.32
CA SER A 678 -56.04 22.54 9.61
C SER A 678 -56.59 23.35 10.79
N ASN A 679 -55.74 23.63 11.79
CA ASN A 679 -56.07 24.43 12.96
C ASN A 679 -55.88 25.95 12.75
N GLY A 680 -55.43 26.38 11.56
CA GLY A 680 -55.16 27.78 11.23
C GLY A 680 -53.94 28.39 11.93
N SER A 681 -53.11 27.58 12.60
CA SER A 681 -51.91 28.01 13.32
C SER A 681 -50.77 28.38 12.36
N ILE A 682 -50.71 27.73 11.19
CA ILE A 682 -49.78 28.07 10.09
C ILE A 682 -50.56 28.86 9.04
N ARG A 683 -50.32 30.17 8.96
CA ARG A 683 -51.06 31.08 8.06
C ARG A 683 -50.61 30.98 6.60
N ARG A 684 -49.31 30.84 6.36
CA ARG A 684 -48.68 30.84 5.03
C ARG A 684 -47.92 29.53 4.80
N PRO A 685 -48.62 28.42 4.50
CA PRO A 685 -48.02 27.09 4.44
C PRO A 685 -47.01 26.91 3.30
N LEU A 686 -47.16 27.66 2.19
CA LEU A 686 -46.20 27.65 1.08
C LEU A 686 -44.80 28.17 1.45
N HIS A 687 -44.69 28.96 2.52
CA HIS A 687 -43.44 29.57 2.97
C HIS A 687 -42.81 28.80 4.14
N VAL A 688 -43.08 27.49 4.24
CA VAL A 688 -42.48 26.59 5.23
C VAL A 688 -41.89 25.38 4.50
N ALA A 689 -40.59 25.15 4.72
CA ALA A 689 -39.91 23.94 4.31
C ALA A 689 -39.14 23.36 5.51
N VAL A 690 -39.17 22.03 5.67
CA VAL A 690 -38.51 21.34 6.79
C VAL A 690 -37.53 20.30 6.26
N LEU A 691 -36.32 20.31 6.81
CA LEU A 691 -35.22 19.41 6.52
C LEU A 691 -34.87 18.59 7.76
N LEU A 692 -34.97 17.26 7.62
CA LEU A 692 -34.65 16.30 8.67
C LEU A 692 -33.49 15.42 8.20
N PRO A 693 -32.40 15.29 8.98
CA PRO A 693 -31.28 14.42 8.62
C PRO A 693 -31.65 12.95 8.86
N ASN A 694 -31.21 12.06 7.97
CA ASN A 694 -31.40 10.62 8.10
C ASN A 694 -30.33 10.02 9.03
N LEU A 695 -30.66 9.88 10.31
CA LEU A 695 -29.76 9.33 11.34
C LEU A 695 -29.87 7.80 11.51
N SER A 696 -30.25 7.08 10.46
CA SER A 696 -30.31 5.62 10.49
C SER A 696 -28.91 5.01 10.66
N SER A 697 -28.85 3.82 11.28
CA SER A 697 -27.58 3.22 11.71
C SER A 697 -26.59 2.93 10.59
N TYR A 698 -27.07 2.58 9.41
CA TYR A 698 -26.22 2.31 8.24
C TYR A 698 -25.57 3.59 7.72
N VAL A 699 -26.37 4.65 7.51
CA VAL A 699 -25.91 5.92 6.92
C VAL A 699 -25.01 6.69 7.89
N LEU A 700 -25.39 6.75 9.16
CA LEU A 700 -24.64 7.53 10.14
C LEU A 700 -23.29 6.90 10.51
N LYS A 701 -23.16 5.56 10.41
CA LYS A 701 -21.92 4.86 10.74
C LYS A 701 -20.76 5.22 9.80
N GLU A 702 -21.04 5.41 8.50
CA GLU A 702 -20.05 5.87 7.53
C GLU A 702 -19.56 7.28 7.89
N VAL A 703 -20.48 8.22 8.13
CA VAL A 703 -20.15 9.60 8.56
C VAL A 703 -19.32 9.62 9.85
N ILE A 704 -19.64 8.78 10.83
CA ILE A 704 -18.89 8.70 12.09
C ILE A 704 -17.46 8.16 11.85
N ASN A 705 -17.31 7.13 11.01
CA ASN A 705 -16.00 6.57 10.70
C ASN A 705 -15.10 7.64 10.07
N GLU A 706 -15.60 8.36 9.07
CA GLU A 706 -14.87 9.46 8.43
C GLU A 706 -14.56 10.59 9.41
N LEU A 707 -15.50 10.94 10.31
CA LEU A 707 -15.30 11.99 11.30
C LEU A 707 -14.17 11.61 12.28
N THR A 708 -14.15 10.37 12.77
CA THR A 708 -13.08 9.90 13.66
C THR A 708 -11.71 9.87 12.97
N GLU A 709 -11.67 9.54 11.69
CA GLU A 709 -10.44 9.59 10.89
C GLU A 709 -9.97 11.04 10.69
N TYR A 710 -10.89 11.96 10.40
CA TYR A 710 -10.61 13.39 10.26
C TYR A 710 -10.06 13.98 11.57
N GLU A 711 -10.71 13.75 12.71
CA GLU A 711 -10.25 14.25 14.01
C GLU A 711 -8.91 13.64 14.42
N GLY A 712 -8.72 12.34 14.17
CA GLY A 712 -7.44 11.67 14.40
C GLY A 712 -6.31 12.28 13.56
N THR A 713 -6.58 12.57 12.28
CA THR A 713 -5.60 13.17 11.35
C THR A 713 -5.31 14.64 11.71
N LYS A 714 -6.31 15.37 12.20
CA LYS A 714 -6.14 16.75 12.72
C LYS A 714 -5.22 16.77 13.94
N ARG A 715 -5.46 15.89 14.92
CA ARG A 715 -4.58 15.72 16.09
C ARG A 715 -3.15 15.32 15.69
N PHE A 716 -3.01 14.50 14.65
CA PHE A 716 -1.70 14.15 14.10
C PHE A 716 -0.98 15.35 13.49
N CYS A 717 -1.67 16.21 12.75
CA CYS A 717 -1.08 17.46 12.26
C CYS A 717 -0.62 18.36 13.41
N ASP A 718 -1.42 18.51 14.47
CA ASP A 718 -1.05 19.28 15.66
C ASP A 718 0.17 18.70 16.40
N TYR A 719 0.33 17.36 16.36
CA TYR A 719 1.51 16.68 16.87
C TYR A 719 2.75 16.98 16.02
N LEU A 720 2.65 16.87 14.69
CA LEU A 720 3.75 17.14 13.77
C LEU A 720 4.21 18.62 13.80
N LEU A 721 3.33 19.56 14.15
CA LEU A 721 3.71 20.98 14.34
C LEU A 721 4.70 21.18 15.50
N LYS A 722 4.80 20.24 16.46
CA LYS A 722 5.72 20.30 17.60
C LYS A 722 7.03 19.57 17.28
N GLU A 723 7.68 19.96 16.19
CA GLU A 723 8.80 19.24 15.56
C GLU A 723 9.89 18.80 16.55
N GLU A 724 10.37 19.69 17.43
CA GLU A 724 11.42 19.37 18.42
C GLU A 724 11.00 18.26 19.39
N LYS A 725 9.76 18.32 19.89
CA LYS A 725 9.25 17.32 20.83
C LYS A 725 9.09 15.94 20.17
N VAL A 726 8.65 15.93 18.91
CA VAL A 726 8.55 14.69 18.11
C VAL A 726 9.94 14.10 17.87
N LEU A 727 10.93 14.94 17.56
CA LEU A 727 12.31 14.52 17.35
C LEU A 727 12.92 13.91 18.62
N GLU A 728 12.76 14.54 19.78
CA GLU A 728 13.27 14.03 21.05
C GLU A 728 12.64 12.68 21.42
N GLU A 729 11.31 12.58 21.35
CA GLU A 729 10.58 11.33 21.63
C GLU A 729 11.08 10.15 20.78
N ARG A 730 11.29 10.39 19.48
CA ARG A 730 11.74 9.34 18.54
C ARG A 730 13.22 8.98 18.70
N VAL A 731 14.06 9.96 19.04
CA VAL A 731 15.46 9.69 19.35
C VAL A 731 15.57 8.88 20.65
N GLU A 732 14.80 9.21 21.69
CA GLU A 732 14.78 8.42 22.94
C GLU A 732 14.32 6.98 22.71
N GLU A 733 13.28 6.77 21.90
CA GLU A 733 12.81 5.43 21.53
C GLU A 733 13.93 4.61 20.88
N PHE A 734 14.64 5.21 19.91
CA PHE A 734 15.80 4.61 19.26
C PHE A 734 16.91 4.28 20.25
N GLU A 735 17.31 5.24 21.09
CA GLU A 735 18.38 5.03 22.07
C GLU A 735 18.04 3.92 23.08
N SER A 736 16.76 3.80 23.46
CA SER A 736 16.30 2.75 24.38
C SER A 736 16.50 1.35 23.78
N ILE A 737 16.26 1.19 22.48
CA ILE A 737 16.40 -0.09 21.76
C ILE A 737 17.86 -0.42 21.55
N VAL A 738 18.68 0.56 21.20
CA VAL A 738 20.13 0.39 21.05
C VAL A 738 20.76 -0.05 22.37
N THR A 739 20.37 0.59 23.48
CA THR A 739 20.91 0.31 24.81
C THR A 739 20.45 -1.05 25.35
N LYS A 740 19.17 -1.40 25.19
CA LYS A 740 18.63 -2.70 25.65
C LYS A 740 19.29 -3.91 24.99
N ARG A 741 19.80 -3.76 23.76
CA ARG A 741 20.26 -4.91 22.94
C ARG A 741 21.75 -4.95 22.66
N GLY A 742 22.52 -3.99 23.19
CA GLY A 742 23.98 -4.07 23.23
C GLY A 742 24.64 -4.18 21.86
N TYR A 743 24.17 -3.43 20.86
CA TYR A 743 24.75 -3.43 19.51
C TYR A 743 26.23 -2.99 19.55
N LEU A 744 27.15 -3.96 19.51
CA LEU A 744 28.59 -3.77 19.72
C LEU A 744 29.22 -2.73 18.77
N THR A 745 28.71 -2.62 17.54
CA THR A 745 29.15 -1.62 16.55
C THR A 745 28.73 -0.19 16.86
N LEU A 746 27.68 0.01 17.67
CA LEU A 746 27.15 1.32 18.07
C LEU A 746 27.57 1.73 19.49
N GLN A 747 28.43 0.95 20.13
CA GLN A 747 29.03 1.29 21.42
C GLN A 747 30.16 2.33 21.30
N ASP A 748 30.68 2.56 20.10
CA ASP A 748 31.59 3.68 19.83
C ASP A 748 30.80 5.01 19.87
N VAL A 749 31.17 5.88 20.81
CA VAL A 749 30.52 7.17 21.06
C VAL A 749 30.54 8.06 19.81
N THR A 750 31.60 7.99 19.01
CA THR A 750 31.73 8.83 17.79
C THR A 750 30.80 8.38 16.68
N ILE A 751 30.69 7.06 16.48
CA ILE A 751 29.77 6.46 15.51
C ILE A 751 28.32 6.72 15.94
N ARG A 752 28.02 6.52 17.22
CA ARG A 752 26.70 6.79 17.81
C ARG A 752 26.25 8.25 17.64
N GLN A 753 27.13 9.22 17.89
CA GLN A 753 26.79 10.64 17.72
C GLN A 753 26.51 11.00 16.27
N LYS A 754 27.30 10.46 15.33
CA LYS A 754 27.10 10.68 13.89
C LYS A 754 25.75 10.12 13.44
N HIS A 755 25.44 8.90 13.86
CA HIS A 755 24.19 8.21 13.60
C HIS A 755 22.97 8.96 14.15
N LEU A 756 23.01 9.43 15.40
CA LEU A 756 21.97 10.28 15.97
C LEU A 756 21.73 11.58 15.19
N GLN A 757 22.78 12.22 14.67
CA GLN A 757 22.62 13.42 13.83
C GLN A 757 21.97 13.10 12.48
N GLU A 758 22.30 11.95 11.88
CA GLU A 758 21.71 11.47 10.65
C GLU A 758 20.23 11.11 10.84
N LEU A 759 19.91 10.38 11.93
CA LEU A 759 18.55 10.07 12.33
C LEU A 759 17.71 11.34 12.53
N ARG A 760 18.24 12.36 13.21
CA ARG A 760 17.55 13.66 13.38
C ARG A 760 17.25 14.33 12.05
N ARG A 761 18.22 14.39 11.13
CA ARG A 761 18.02 14.97 9.79
C ARG A 761 16.97 14.21 8.99
N LYS A 762 16.97 12.88 9.11
CA LYS A 762 15.98 12.03 8.46
C LYS A 762 14.58 12.30 9.03
N LEU A 763 14.43 12.23 10.35
CA LEU A 763 13.16 12.45 11.04
C LEU A 763 12.56 13.82 10.71
N MET A 764 13.38 14.87 10.56
CA MET A 764 12.90 16.17 10.10
C MET A 764 12.22 16.11 8.71
N ARG A 765 12.83 15.40 7.75
CA ARG A 765 12.24 15.20 6.42
C ARG A 765 10.96 14.37 6.51
N ASP A 766 10.99 13.30 7.30
CA ASP A 766 9.84 12.43 7.51
C ASP A 766 8.66 13.20 8.13
N ILE A 767 8.93 14.16 9.04
CA ILE A 767 7.91 15.05 9.62
C ILE A 767 7.29 15.96 8.55
N GLU A 768 8.10 16.59 7.69
CA GLU A 768 7.60 17.43 6.59
C GLU A 768 6.74 16.64 5.60
N GLU A 769 7.20 15.44 5.22
CA GLU A 769 6.47 14.54 4.31
C GLU A 769 5.15 14.07 4.94
N ALA A 770 5.21 13.58 6.18
CA ALA A 770 4.03 13.15 6.93
C ALA A 770 3.02 14.29 7.08
N ARG A 771 3.49 15.53 7.26
CA ARG A 771 2.63 16.72 7.31
C ARG A 771 1.95 16.97 5.97
N SER A 772 2.69 16.88 4.85
CA SER A 772 2.12 17.03 3.51
C SER A 772 1.04 15.99 3.22
N ILE A 773 1.29 14.73 3.59
CA ILE A 773 0.36 13.61 3.40
C ILE A 773 -0.88 13.78 4.29
N ALA A 774 -0.70 14.07 5.56
CA ALA A 774 -1.80 14.29 6.50
C ALA A 774 -2.69 15.47 6.06
N LEU A 775 -2.11 16.56 5.55
CA LEU A 775 -2.87 17.68 5.01
C LEU A 775 -3.69 17.29 3.78
N LYS A 776 -3.13 16.50 2.85
CA LYS A 776 -3.87 15.96 1.70
C LYS A 776 -5.03 15.07 2.14
N GLN A 777 -4.81 14.23 3.15
CA GLN A 777 -5.84 13.36 3.72
C GLN A 777 -6.96 14.17 4.38
N ILE A 778 -6.64 15.21 5.16
CA ILE A 778 -7.63 16.14 5.74
C ILE A 778 -8.47 16.82 4.65
N ILE A 779 -7.85 17.25 3.55
CA ILE A 779 -8.56 17.86 2.42
C ILE A 779 -9.52 16.85 1.77
N ARG A 780 -9.09 15.59 1.58
CA ARG A 780 -9.95 14.55 1.03
C ARG A 780 -11.13 14.26 1.97
N LEU A 781 -10.84 13.99 3.23
CA LEU A 781 -11.84 13.67 4.26
C LEU A 781 -12.81 14.83 4.49
N SER A 782 -12.36 16.09 4.43
CA SER A 782 -13.27 17.24 4.55
C SER A 782 -14.28 17.31 3.41
N ARG A 783 -13.88 16.98 2.17
CA ARG A 783 -14.80 16.93 1.02
C ARG A 783 -15.81 15.79 1.14
N GLU A 784 -15.33 14.60 1.52
CA GLU A 784 -16.16 13.42 1.73
C GLU A 784 -17.18 13.68 2.85
N LEU A 785 -16.72 14.15 4.02
CA LEU A 785 -17.57 14.52 5.14
C LEU A 785 -18.63 15.56 4.77
N VAL A 786 -18.28 16.63 4.06
CA VAL A 786 -19.27 17.66 3.65
C VAL A 786 -20.33 17.04 2.75
N LYS A 787 -19.93 16.22 1.78
CA LYS A 787 -20.87 15.53 0.88
C LYS A 787 -21.79 14.61 1.66
N ASP A 788 -21.25 13.82 2.59
CA ASP A 788 -22.02 12.81 3.31
C ASP A 788 -22.94 13.44 4.37
N ILE A 789 -22.49 14.52 5.04
CA ILE A 789 -23.33 15.32 5.95
C ILE A 789 -24.51 15.95 5.20
N LEU A 790 -24.28 16.50 4.00
CA LEU A 790 -25.36 17.04 3.17
C LEU A 790 -26.28 15.91 2.67
N GLY A 791 -25.70 14.75 2.34
CA GLY A 791 -26.42 13.53 1.97
C GLY A 791 -27.38 13.01 3.06
N LEU A 792 -27.14 13.32 4.34
CA LEU A 792 -28.09 13.02 5.41
C LEU A 792 -29.46 13.68 5.16
N TYR A 793 -29.50 14.86 4.54
CA TYR A 793 -30.74 15.59 4.25
C TYR A 793 -31.37 15.15 2.93
N SER A 794 -31.68 13.87 2.82
CA SER A 794 -32.22 13.27 1.58
C SER A 794 -33.66 13.70 1.22
N LYS A 795 -34.45 14.24 2.17
CA LYS A 795 -35.84 14.66 1.93
C LYS A 795 -36.15 16.06 2.45
N VAL A 796 -36.94 16.78 1.67
CA VAL A 796 -37.51 18.09 2.04
C VAL A 796 -39.02 17.96 2.18
N ILE A 797 -39.55 18.35 3.34
CA ILE A 797 -41.00 18.46 3.57
C ILE A 797 -41.43 19.86 3.17
N TYR A 798 -42.41 19.98 2.28
CA TYR A 798 -42.91 21.24 1.74
C TYR A 798 -44.41 21.16 1.45
N PHE A 799 -45.06 22.31 1.30
CA PHE A 799 -46.48 22.36 0.93
C PHE A 799 -46.65 22.29 -0.61
N SER A 800 -47.38 21.28 -1.07
CA SER A 800 -47.70 21.10 -2.49
C SER A 800 -48.99 21.85 -2.83
N SER A 801 -48.92 22.77 -3.79
CA SER A 801 -50.10 23.48 -4.32
C SER A 801 -51.07 22.55 -5.04
N ASP A 802 -50.58 21.44 -5.63
CA ASP A 802 -51.44 20.50 -6.35
C ASP A 802 -52.26 19.65 -5.39
N LYS A 803 -51.61 19.12 -4.35
CA LYS A 803 -52.23 18.23 -3.36
C LYS A 803 -52.89 18.96 -2.19
N HIS A 804 -52.68 20.28 -2.07
CA HIS A 804 -53.13 21.11 -0.95
C HIS A 804 -52.74 20.53 0.43
N SER A 805 -51.56 19.90 0.50
CA SER A 805 -51.05 19.27 1.72
C SER A 805 -49.52 19.29 1.76
N PHE A 806 -48.97 19.12 2.97
CA PHE A 806 -47.54 18.89 3.12
C PHE A 806 -47.16 17.51 2.56
N THR A 807 -46.08 17.47 1.80
CA THR A 807 -45.50 16.24 1.23
C THR A 807 -43.98 16.31 1.25
N ALA A 808 -43.32 15.16 1.14
CA ALA A 808 -41.87 15.08 1.06
C ALA A 808 -41.41 14.79 -0.38
N ILE A 809 -40.44 15.56 -0.88
CA ILE A 809 -39.69 15.24 -2.11
C ILE A 809 -38.35 14.64 -1.72
N ASP A 810 -37.94 13.61 -2.46
CA ASP A 810 -36.61 13.03 -2.39
C ASP A 810 -35.63 13.86 -3.24
N ILE A 811 -34.54 14.31 -2.64
CA ILE A 811 -33.50 15.13 -3.27
C ILE A 811 -32.15 14.41 -3.36
N SER A 812 -32.09 13.11 -3.04
CA SER A 812 -30.86 12.30 -3.05
C SER A 812 -30.15 12.18 -4.40
N GLY A 813 -30.79 12.56 -5.52
CA GLY A 813 -30.25 12.49 -6.88
C GLY A 813 -29.63 13.78 -7.43
N TYR A 814 -29.59 14.87 -6.66
CA TYR A 814 -28.98 16.13 -7.12
C TYR A 814 -27.47 16.15 -6.87
N ASP A 815 -26.71 16.61 -7.86
CA ASP A 815 -25.25 16.55 -7.86
C ASP A 815 -24.64 17.57 -6.87
N ILE A 816 -24.46 17.13 -5.62
CA ILE A 816 -23.81 17.87 -4.53
C ILE A 816 -22.35 18.26 -4.94
N GLY A 817 -21.78 17.64 -5.98
CA GLY A 817 -20.39 17.78 -6.41
C GLY A 817 -20.07 18.82 -7.50
N SER A 818 -21.05 19.50 -8.13
CA SER A 818 -20.79 20.40 -9.27
C SER A 818 -20.59 21.88 -8.89
N ALA A 819 -20.06 22.17 -7.69
CA ALA A 819 -19.58 23.51 -7.36
C ALA A 819 -18.19 23.72 -7.97
N ASP A 820 -17.98 24.87 -8.62
CA ASP A 820 -16.75 25.25 -9.33
C ASP A 820 -15.49 24.68 -8.68
N THR A 821 -14.70 23.98 -9.48
CA THR A 821 -13.33 23.50 -9.20
C THR A 821 -12.33 24.61 -8.80
N GLN A 822 -12.81 25.82 -8.49
CA GLN A 822 -12.04 26.98 -8.02
C GLN A 822 -12.05 27.13 -6.49
N ILE A 823 -12.76 26.31 -5.72
CA ILE A 823 -12.58 26.29 -4.26
C ILE A 823 -11.22 25.66 -3.98
N TYR A 824 -10.24 26.51 -3.65
CA TYR A 824 -8.93 26.10 -3.16
C TYR A 824 -9.10 25.05 -2.07
N ALA A 825 -8.38 23.94 -2.21
CA ALA A 825 -8.41 22.84 -1.25
C ALA A 825 -8.07 23.34 0.17
N GLN A 826 -9.07 23.37 1.05
CA GLN A 826 -8.99 23.99 2.37
C GLN A 826 -9.16 22.94 3.47
N ALA A 827 -8.41 23.11 4.57
CA ALA A 827 -8.30 22.11 5.63
C ALA A 827 -9.43 22.17 6.68
N GLU A 828 -10.15 23.30 6.80
CA GLU A 828 -11.23 23.46 7.78
C GLU A 828 -12.62 23.37 7.15
N LEU A 829 -13.54 22.62 7.77
CA LEU A 829 -14.93 22.49 7.30
C LEU A 829 -15.71 23.80 7.28
N SER A 830 -15.36 24.77 8.13
CA SER A 830 -15.97 26.11 8.17
C SER A 830 -15.88 26.85 6.83
N GLN A 831 -14.86 26.54 6.03
CA GLN A 831 -14.59 27.20 4.75
C GLN A 831 -15.41 26.59 3.59
N TYR A 832 -16.05 25.43 3.83
CA TYR A 832 -17.01 24.79 2.91
C TYR A 832 -18.45 25.29 3.09
N ALA A 833 -18.70 26.31 3.93
CA ALA A 833 -20.02 26.92 4.11
C ALA A 833 -20.66 27.39 2.79
N SER A 834 -19.86 27.77 1.79
CA SER A 834 -20.32 28.12 0.45
C SER A 834 -21.00 26.94 -0.27
N MET A 835 -20.51 25.71 -0.11
CA MET A 835 -21.13 24.51 -0.65
C MET A 835 -22.49 24.24 0.02
N VAL A 836 -22.58 24.47 1.33
CA VAL A 836 -23.85 24.33 2.07
C VAL A 836 -24.86 25.40 1.67
N ASN A 837 -24.42 26.64 1.49
CA ASN A 837 -25.27 27.72 0.98
C ASN A 837 -25.78 27.42 -0.43
N LYS A 838 -24.93 26.85 -1.30
CA LYS A 838 -25.33 26.37 -2.64
C LYS A 838 -26.36 25.24 -2.53
N TYR A 839 -26.13 24.26 -1.67
CA TYR A 839 -27.06 23.16 -1.44
C TYR A 839 -28.47 23.65 -1.02
N PHE A 840 -28.56 24.56 -0.05
CA PHE A 840 -29.85 25.13 0.34
C PHE A 840 -30.49 25.97 -0.78
N LYS A 841 -29.70 26.69 -1.57
CA LYS A 841 -30.20 27.41 -2.74
C LYS A 841 -30.77 26.46 -3.80
N ASP A 842 -30.11 25.34 -4.05
CA ASP A 842 -30.56 24.32 -5.01
C ASP A 842 -31.87 23.67 -4.53
N ILE A 843 -32.00 23.40 -3.23
CA ILE A 843 -33.27 22.96 -2.63
C ILE A 843 -34.40 23.96 -2.91
N ILE A 844 -34.15 25.25 -2.71
CA ILE A 844 -35.17 26.29 -2.94
C ILE A 844 -35.57 26.35 -4.43
N ASN A 845 -34.60 26.19 -5.34
CA ASN A 845 -34.87 26.11 -6.77
C ASN A 845 -35.75 24.89 -7.12
N ILE A 846 -35.51 23.73 -6.50
CA ILE A 846 -36.31 22.50 -6.68
C ILE A 846 -37.77 22.70 -6.23
N LEU A 847 -38.00 23.49 -5.19
CA LEU A 847 -39.35 23.79 -4.68
C LEU A 847 -40.17 24.74 -5.59
N ALA A 848 -39.57 25.19 -6.71
CA ALA A 848 -40.19 25.99 -7.76
C ALA A 848 -40.71 27.37 -7.31
N PHE A 849 -40.00 28.02 -6.37
CA PHE A 849 -40.28 29.42 -6.03
C PHE A 849 -39.88 30.36 -7.18
N SER A 850 -40.74 31.33 -7.49
CA SER A 850 -40.50 32.33 -8.52
C SER A 850 -39.91 33.60 -7.93
N THR A 851 -38.78 34.03 -8.48
CA THR A 851 -38.21 35.38 -8.29
C THR A 851 -38.58 36.34 -9.43
N ASP A 852 -39.11 35.82 -10.53
CA ASP A 852 -39.56 36.62 -11.67
C ASP A 852 -40.92 37.28 -11.38
N VAL A 853 -40.87 38.61 -11.25
CA VAL A 853 -42.02 39.47 -10.98
C VAL A 853 -43.03 39.42 -12.14
N MET A 854 -42.57 39.38 -13.40
CA MET A 854 -43.44 39.37 -14.58
C MET A 854 -44.18 38.04 -14.73
N ARG A 855 -43.55 36.93 -14.35
CA ARG A 855 -44.22 35.62 -14.30
C ARG A 855 -45.39 35.62 -13.32
N ILE A 856 -45.25 36.28 -12.17
CA ILE A 856 -46.32 36.42 -11.18
C ILE A 856 -47.44 37.32 -11.73
N VAL A 857 -47.08 38.48 -12.33
CA VAL A 857 -48.04 39.39 -12.99
C VAL A 857 -48.88 38.65 -14.04
N ASN A 858 -48.23 37.91 -14.95
CA ASN A 858 -48.91 37.16 -16.00
C ASN A 858 -49.82 36.07 -15.43
N SER A 859 -49.41 35.40 -14.35
CA SER A 859 -50.24 34.36 -13.71
C SER A 859 -51.48 34.94 -13.04
N ILE A 860 -51.39 36.14 -12.46
CA ILE A 860 -52.55 36.88 -11.94
C ILE A 860 -53.48 37.26 -13.10
N LEU A 861 -52.95 37.82 -14.19
CA LEU A 861 -53.73 38.20 -15.37
C LEU A 861 -54.43 36.98 -16.00
N ASP A 862 -53.72 35.86 -16.15
CA ASP A 862 -54.27 34.61 -16.70
C ASP A 862 -55.36 34.01 -15.81
N PHE A 863 -55.20 34.07 -14.48
CA PHE A 863 -56.23 33.61 -13.54
C PHE A 863 -57.52 34.42 -13.71
N TYR A 864 -57.43 35.75 -13.70
CA TYR A 864 -58.60 36.60 -13.90
C TYR A 864 -59.18 36.44 -15.31
N LYS A 865 -58.33 36.28 -16.34
CA LYS A 865 -58.77 35.98 -17.71
C LYS A 865 -59.62 34.70 -17.76
N ARG A 866 -59.14 33.61 -17.16
CA ARG A 866 -59.90 32.34 -17.06
C ARG A 866 -61.16 32.47 -16.21
N ALA A 867 -61.13 33.24 -15.12
CA ALA A 867 -62.30 33.47 -14.28
C ALA A 867 -63.41 34.25 -15.02
N PHE A 868 -63.03 35.20 -15.89
CA PHE A 868 -63.96 35.91 -16.76
C PHE A 868 -64.45 35.07 -17.95
N GLU A 869 -63.59 34.23 -18.55
CA GLU A 869 -63.94 33.30 -19.65
C GLU A 869 -64.84 32.16 -19.20
N SER A 870 -64.61 31.60 -18.00
CA SER A 870 -65.44 30.54 -17.40
C SER A 870 -66.76 31.05 -16.82
N GLY A 871 -66.96 32.37 -16.75
CA GLY A 871 -68.19 32.99 -16.25
C GLY A 871 -68.35 32.94 -14.73
N GLN A 872 -67.28 32.72 -13.96
CA GLN A 872 -67.29 32.83 -12.49
C GLN A 872 -67.46 34.27 -12.01
N LEU A 873 -66.99 35.24 -12.81
CA LEU A 873 -67.17 36.67 -12.59
C LEU A 873 -68.15 37.22 -13.65
N LYS A 874 -69.46 37.09 -13.41
CA LYS A 874 -70.51 37.67 -14.26
C LYS A 874 -71.06 38.96 -13.63
N GLU A 875 -71.29 39.96 -14.48
CA GLU A 875 -72.01 41.22 -14.17
C GLU A 875 -71.40 42.13 -13.10
N ILE A 876 -70.11 42.46 -13.23
CA ILE A 876 -69.47 43.46 -12.37
C ILE A 876 -68.90 44.57 -13.27
N GLU A 877 -69.32 45.83 -13.06
CA GLU A 877 -68.77 47.02 -13.75
C GLU A 877 -67.38 47.39 -13.24
N SER A 878 -67.18 47.27 -11.92
CA SER A 878 -65.90 47.50 -11.24
C SER A 878 -65.75 46.57 -10.03
N LEU A 879 -64.63 45.85 -9.92
CA LEU A 879 -64.28 45.08 -8.72
C LEU A 879 -63.15 45.78 -7.98
N GLU A 880 -63.38 46.17 -6.73
CA GLU A 880 -62.36 46.72 -5.84
C GLU A 880 -61.83 45.62 -4.92
N LEU A 881 -60.52 45.38 -4.95
CA LEU A 881 -59.82 44.46 -4.07
C LEU A 881 -58.81 45.23 -3.23
N SER A 882 -58.62 44.88 -1.96
CA SER A 882 -57.49 45.42 -1.19
C SER A 882 -56.17 44.93 -1.79
N ILE A 883 -55.15 45.80 -1.86
CA ILE A 883 -53.80 45.40 -2.26
C ILE A 883 -53.28 44.29 -1.33
N ASP A 884 -53.54 44.39 -0.03
CA ASP A 884 -53.12 43.39 0.95
C ASP A 884 -53.79 42.03 0.70
N ASP A 885 -55.06 42.02 0.30
CA ASP A 885 -55.78 40.78 -0.03
C ASP A 885 -55.22 40.15 -1.31
N VAL A 886 -54.90 40.95 -2.32
CA VAL A 886 -54.30 40.45 -3.58
C VAL A 886 -52.91 39.89 -3.31
N VAL A 887 -52.09 40.59 -2.51
CA VAL A 887 -50.74 40.14 -2.12
C VAL A 887 -50.82 38.86 -1.28
N GLU A 888 -51.73 38.77 -0.32
CA GLU A 888 -51.92 37.58 0.51
C GLU A 888 -52.39 36.39 -0.33
N ASN A 889 -53.28 36.60 -1.31
CA ASN A 889 -53.67 35.56 -2.28
C ASN A 889 -52.49 35.09 -3.15
N VAL A 890 -51.57 35.98 -3.51
CA VAL A 890 -50.33 35.60 -4.23
C VAL A 890 -49.42 34.76 -3.33
N ILE A 891 -49.26 35.15 -2.06
CA ILE A 891 -48.43 34.43 -1.05
C ILE A 891 -49.01 33.06 -0.70
N GLN A 892 -50.34 32.93 -0.69
CA GLN A 892 -51.05 31.67 -0.49
C GLN A 892 -51.07 30.80 -1.75
N GLY A 893 -50.57 31.31 -2.89
CA GLY A 893 -50.45 30.58 -4.14
C GLY A 893 -51.77 30.38 -4.89
N THR A 894 -52.80 31.17 -4.58
CA THR A 894 -54.15 31.11 -5.19
C THR A 894 -54.09 31.22 -6.72
N TYR A 895 -53.08 31.92 -7.26
CA TYR A 895 -52.87 32.13 -8.70
C TYR A 895 -51.95 31.08 -9.37
N GLY A 896 -51.63 29.97 -8.69
CA GLY A 896 -50.81 28.88 -9.24
C GLY A 896 -49.31 29.20 -9.33
N VAL A 897 -48.85 30.26 -8.66
CA VAL A 897 -47.43 30.64 -8.55
C VAL A 897 -47.02 30.75 -7.09
N LYS A 898 -45.76 30.41 -6.80
CA LYS A 898 -45.17 30.49 -5.45
C LYS A 898 -44.16 31.63 -5.41
N PRO A 899 -44.48 32.83 -4.91
CA PRO A 899 -43.48 33.87 -4.73
C PRO A 899 -42.44 33.43 -3.68
N LEU A 900 -41.17 33.78 -3.87
CA LEU A 900 -40.13 33.47 -2.86
C LEU A 900 -40.31 34.29 -1.57
N CYS A 901 -40.68 35.56 -1.71
CA CYS A 901 -40.83 36.48 -0.60
C CYS A 901 -41.95 37.50 -0.86
N GLN A 902 -42.58 38.03 0.20
CA GLN A 902 -43.68 39.02 0.10
C GLN A 902 -43.29 40.27 -0.70
N ASN A 903 -42.00 40.66 -0.71
CA ASN A 903 -41.52 41.78 -1.52
C ASN A 903 -41.70 41.54 -3.03
N VAL A 904 -41.51 40.31 -3.52
CA VAL A 904 -41.73 39.96 -4.94
C VAL A 904 -43.21 40.10 -5.28
N ALA A 905 -44.09 39.65 -4.37
CA ALA A 905 -45.53 39.76 -4.53
C ALA A 905 -45.98 41.23 -4.57
N ASN A 906 -45.47 42.07 -3.66
CA ASN A 906 -45.74 43.51 -3.64
C ASN A 906 -45.29 44.22 -4.92
N LEU A 907 -44.10 43.89 -5.42
CA LEU A 907 -43.59 44.43 -6.68
C LEU A 907 -44.45 43.98 -7.88
N ALA A 908 -44.90 42.72 -7.89
CA ALA A 908 -45.77 42.19 -8.94
C ALA A 908 -47.13 42.90 -8.95
N VAL A 909 -47.78 43.04 -7.78
CA VAL A 909 -49.05 43.76 -7.68
C VAL A 909 -48.89 45.23 -8.10
N GLY A 910 -47.77 45.85 -7.77
CA GLY A 910 -47.45 47.21 -8.22
C GLY A 910 -47.35 47.38 -9.75
N LEU A 911 -46.97 46.32 -10.49
CA LEU A 911 -46.84 46.31 -11.95
C LEU A 911 -48.13 45.94 -12.69
N LEU A 912 -49.19 45.55 -11.97
CA LEU A 912 -50.53 45.36 -12.56
C LEU A 912 -51.15 46.69 -13.02
N ASN A 913 -50.65 47.83 -12.55
CA ASN A 913 -51.21 49.14 -12.91
C ASN A 913 -51.16 49.38 -14.43
N ASN A 914 -52.29 49.74 -15.03
CA ASN A 914 -52.51 49.93 -16.46
C ASN A 914 -52.39 48.66 -17.34
N GLN A 915 -52.28 47.46 -16.75
CA GLN A 915 -52.37 46.21 -17.52
C GLN A 915 -53.81 45.95 -17.97
N THR A 916 -53.96 45.33 -19.14
CA THR A 916 -55.28 45.03 -19.73
C THR A 916 -55.43 43.58 -20.13
N ILE A 917 -56.56 42.96 -19.80
CA ILE A 917 -56.97 41.65 -20.31
C ILE A 917 -57.96 41.88 -21.45
N ASP A 918 -57.62 41.35 -22.62
CA ASP A 918 -58.46 41.44 -23.81
C ASP A 918 -59.31 40.17 -23.99
N LEU A 919 -60.63 40.29 -23.86
CA LEU A 919 -61.60 39.20 -24.01
C LEU A 919 -62.46 39.42 -25.27
N VAL A 920 -63.22 38.40 -25.68
CA VAL A 920 -64.00 38.41 -26.93
C VAL A 920 -65.04 39.55 -26.95
N ASP A 921 -65.64 39.86 -25.81
CA ASP A 921 -66.77 40.79 -25.65
C ASP A 921 -66.44 42.03 -24.78
N LYS A 922 -65.27 42.09 -24.13
CA LYS A 922 -64.89 43.13 -23.16
C LYS A 922 -63.37 43.27 -22.98
N VAL A 923 -62.93 44.43 -22.49
CA VAL A 923 -61.56 44.74 -22.07
C VAL A 923 -61.58 45.03 -20.56
N VAL A 924 -60.75 44.34 -19.79
CA VAL A 924 -60.60 44.56 -18.34
C VAL A 924 -59.30 45.32 -18.11
N ARG A 925 -59.35 46.48 -17.45
CA ARG A 925 -58.16 47.27 -17.08
C ARG A 925 -57.92 47.20 -15.57
N PHE A 926 -56.67 46.96 -15.18
CA PHE A 926 -56.24 47.02 -13.79
C PHE A 926 -55.72 48.43 -13.46
N THR A 927 -56.25 49.02 -12.39
CA THR A 927 -55.77 50.30 -11.83
C THR A 927 -55.36 50.07 -10.38
N VAL A 928 -54.11 50.35 -10.03
CA VAL A 928 -53.58 50.12 -8.66
C VAL A 928 -53.46 51.46 -7.94
N ASP A 929 -54.37 51.72 -7.00
CA ASP A 929 -54.33 52.90 -6.13
C ASP A 929 -53.52 52.59 -4.86
N ARG A 930 -52.24 52.96 -4.88
CA ARG A 930 -51.34 52.80 -3.73
C ARG A 930 -51.67 53.71 -2.55
N ARG A 931 -52.42 54.81 -2.73
CA ARG A 931 -52.80 55.73 -1.65
C ARG A 931 -54.09 55.29 -0.97
N GLY A 932 -55.03 54.72 -1.73
CA GLY A 932 -56.26 54.11 -1.23
C GLY A 932 -56.11 52.64 -0.81
N GLY A 933 -54.98 51.99 -1.13
CA GLY A 933 -54.70 50.59 -0.79
C GLY A 933 -55.51 49.58 -1.62
N LYS A 934 -55.94 49.94 -2.84
CA LYS A 934 -56.88 49.14 -3.64
C LYS A 934 -56.37 48.81 -5.05
N VAL A 935 -56.74 47.65 -5.55
CA VAL A 935 -56.66 47.23 -6.95
C VAL A 935 -58.06 47.25 -7.53
N ILE A 936 -58.29 48.07 -8.56
CA ILE A 936 -59.59 48.24 -9.21
C ILE A 936 -59.53 47.58 -10.59
N LEU A 937 -60.45 46.64 -10.84
CA LEU A 937 -60.67 46.06 -12.17
C LEU A 937 -61.85 46.75 -12.85
N GLU A 938 -61.58 47.54 -13.88
CA GLU A 938 -62.61 48.21 -14.70
C GLU A 938 -62.94 47.38 -15.93
N VAL A 939 -64.21 47.01 -16.12
CA VAL A 939 -64.65 46.19 -17.27
C VAL A 939 -65.37 47.06 -18.29
N LYS A 940 -64.80 47.18 -19.51
CA LYS A 940 -65.40 47.93 -20.63
C LYS A 940 -65.84 46.97 -21.74
N ARG A 941 -67.11 46.99 -22.14
CA ARG A 941 -67.61 46.16 -23.26
C ARG A 941 -66.99 46.60 -24.59
N LYS A 942 -66.55 45.65 -25.42
CA LYS A 942 -66.06 45.93 -26.78
C LYS A 942 -67.24 46.26 -27.68
N VAL A 943 -67.25 47.47 -28.24
CA VAL A 943 -68.09 47.82 -29.38
C VAL A 943 -67.31 47.45 -30.65
N VAL A 944 -67.92 46.68 -31.54
CA VAL A 944 -67.30 46.27 -32.82
C VAL A 944 -67.40 47.44 -33.80
N GLU A 945 -66.27 47.96 -34.29
CA GLU A 945 -66.13 48.69 -35.57
C GLU A 945 -64.65 48.73 -36.03
N PRO A 946 -64.37 48.90 -37.35
CA PRO A 946 -63.18 48.39 -38.04
C PRO A 946 -61.91 49.26 -37.92
N ALA A 947 -60.80 48.66 -38.34
CA ALA A 947 -59.42 49.09 -38.13
C ALA A 947 -58.90 50.26 -38.99
N VAL A 948 -57.93 51.03 -38.43
CA VAL A 948 -56.57 51.41 -38.95
C VAL A 948 -56.13 52.86 -38.56
N ILE A 949 -55.12 52.91 -37.66
CA ILE A 949 -53.90 53.77 -37.50
C ILE A 949 -53.94 55.33 -37.48
N VAL A 950 -53.91 55.89 -36.25
CA VAL A 950 -52.97 56.83 -35.55
C VAL A 950 -52.29 58.06 -36.25
N ALA A 951 -52.81 59.23 -35.86
CA ALA A 951 -52.27 60.43 -35.15
C ALA A 951 -51.06 61.28 -35.64
N ALA A 952 -51.28 62.61 -35.52
CA ALA A 952 -50.31 63.71 -35.57
C ALA A 952 -50.41 64.58 -34.29
N LYS A 953 -49.23 65.04 -33.79
CA LYS A 953 -48.81 66.37 -33.24
C LYS A 953 -49.77 67.18 -32.31
N GLU A 954 -49.36 67.98 -31.31
CA GLU A 954 -48.10 68.68 -30.91
C GLU A 954 -48.28 69.33 -29.50
N GLU A 955 -47.17 69.45 -28.72
CA GLU A 955 -46.67 70.63 -27.93
C GLU A 955 -47.48 71.34 -26.80
N VAL A 956 -46.93 72.04 -25.75
CA VAL A 956 -45.57 72.42 -25.28
C VAL A 956 -45.59 72.99 -23.83
N GLY A 957 -44.43 72.94 -23.13
CA GLY A 957 -43.90 73.93 -22.16
C GLY A 957 -44.09 73.59 -20.67
N LEU A 958 -43.13 73.69 -19.74
CA LEU A 958 -41.82 74.36 -19.64
C LEU A 958 -41.03 73.72 -18.47
N GLY A 959 -39.68 73.75 -18.52
CA GLY A 959 -38.81 73.48 -17.35
C GLY A 959 -37.37 73.16 -17.75
N LEU A 960 -36.47 74.12 -17.56
CA LEU A 960 -35.02 74.03 -17.81
C LEU A 960 -34.33 73.14 -16.77
N GLU A 961 -33.72 72.03 -17.21
CA GLU A 961 -32.57 71.40 -16.54
C GLU A 961 -31.54 70.97 -17.60
N GLU A 962 -30.27 71.07 -17.22
CA GLU A 962 -29.08 71.03 -18.06
C GLU A 962 -28.99 69.76 -18.94
N ARG A 963 -28.83 69.96 -20.25
CA ARG A 963 -28.44 68.90 -21.17
C ARG A 963 -26.97 68.54 -20.95
N VAL A 964 -26.72 67.52 -20.14
CA VAL A 964 -25.47 66.77 -20.21
C VAL A 964 -25.45 66.05 -21.56
N GLN A 965 -24.57 66.47 -22.46
CA GLN A 965 -24.27 65.69 -23.66
C GLN A 965 -23.79 64.30 -23.21
N PRO A 966 -24.32 63.19 -23.77
CA PRO A 966 -23.72 61.89 -23.52
C PRO A 966 -22.24 61.95 -23.99
N PRO A 967 -21.29 61.42 -23.21
CA PRO A 967 -19.89 61.44 -23.63
C PRO A 967 -19.77 60.74 -24.98
N ALA A 968 -19.05 61.33 -25.93
CA ALA A 968 -18.80 60.73 -27.24
C ALA A 968 -18.24 59.30 -27.04
N GLU A 969 -18.83 58.30 -27.71
CA GLU A 969 -18.32 56.93 -27.67
C GLU A 969 -16.92 56.92 -28.31
N VAL A 970 -15.89 56.67 -27.49
CA VAL A 970 -14.50 56.58 -27.95
C VAL A 970 -14.25 55.15 -28.44
N TYR A 971 -13.73 55.01 -29.66
CA TYR A 971 -13.34 53.73 -30.26
C TYR A 971 -11.81 53.61 -30.30
N VAL A 972 -11.28 52.42 -30.06
CA VAL A 972 -9.84 52.17 -29.92
C VAL A 972 -9.39 51.03 -30.84
N GLU A 973 -8.27 51.25 -31.55
CA GLU A 973 -7.62 50.24 -32.40
C GLU A 973 -6.40 49.59 -31.71
N ASP A 974 -5.74 50.30 -30.80
CA ASP A 974 -4.57 49.85 -30.05
C ASP A 974 -4.83 49.85 -28.54
N ILE A 975 -4.74 48.68 -27.90
CA ILE A 975 -4.86 48.53 -26.45
C ILE A 975 -3.46 48.36 -25.86
N THR A 976 -3.10 49.15 -24.86
CA THR A 976 -1.82 48.99 -24.12
C THR A 976 -2.09 48.73 -22.64
N LEU A 977 -1.50 47.65 -22.13
CA LEU A 977 -1.57 47.24 -20.74
C LEU A 977 -0.20 47.35 -20.10
N GLU A 978 -0.15 47.74 -18.84
CA GLU A 978 1.08 47.78 -18.06
C GLU A 978 0.88 47.01 -16.76
N VAL A 979 1.66 45.95 -16.57
CA VAL A 979 1.61 45.12 -15.37
C VAL A 979 2.67 45.64 -14.40
N LEU A 980 2.24 46.40 -13.39
CA LEU A 980 3.12 46.94 -12.35
C LEU A 980 3.36 45.90 -11.24
N PRO A 981 4.61 45.74 -10.75
CA PRO A 981 4.91 44.90 -9.60
C PRO A 981 4.68 45.68 -8.30
N GLU A 982 3.42 46.00 -7.97
CA GLU A 982 3.07 46.52 -6.64
C GLU A 982 1.99 45.67 -5.99
N VAL A 983 2.38 45.04 -4.87
CA VAL A 983 1.55 44.22 -4.00
C VAL A 983 0.57 45.13 -3.26
N LYS A 984 -0.71 45.11 -3.66
CA LYS A 984 -1.80 45.52 -2.76
C LYS A 984 -2.21 44.31 -1.92
N PRO A 985 -2.32 44.40 -0.57
CA PRO A 985 -2.39 43.24 0.32
C PRO A 985 -3.73 42.49 0.33
N GLU A 986 -4.70 42.88 -0.52
CA GLU A 986 -6.10 42.49 -0.35
C GLU A 986 -6.61 41.53 -1.43
N VAL A 987 -5.75 41.01 -2.32
CA VAL A 987 -6.15 40.05 -3.35
C VAL A 987 -5.20 38.84 -3.36
N GLN A 988 -5.66 37.71 -2.81
CA GLN A 988 -4.98 36.40 -2.87
C GLN A 988 -5.14 35.70 -4.24
N LEU A 989 -5.02 36.43 -5.35
CA LEU A 989 -4.96 35.83 -6.69
C LEU A 989 -3.57 36.00 -7.28
N ASP A 990 -3.06 34.94 -7.91
CA ASP A 990 -1.89 35.05 -8.79
C ASP A 990 -2.24 36.07 -9.89
N PRO A 991 -1.59 37.25 -9.96
CA PRO A 991 -1.92 38.31 -10.93
C PRO A 991 -1.91 37.81 -12.38
N LEU A 992 -1.18 36.72 -12.61
CA LEU A 992 -1.05 36.00 -13.85
C LEU A 992 -2.33 35.28 -14.31
N GLU A 993 -3.02 34.63 -13.37
CA GLU A 993 -4.29 33.94 -13.63
C GLU A 993 -5.39 34.96 -13.91
N ASP A 994 -5.42 36.08 -13.18
CA ASP A 994 -6.38 37.17 -13.39
C ASP A 994 -6.16 37.86 -14.75
N LEU A 995 -4.92 38.24 -15.08
CA LEU A 995 -4.60 38.84 -16.38
C LEU A 995 -4.93 37.89 -17.54
N ARG A 996 -4.67 36.58 -17.39
CA ARG A 996 -5.02 35.57 -18.41
C ARG A 996 -6.53 35.47 -18.60
N LYS A 997 -7.31 35.38 -17.51
CA LYS A 997 -8.78 35.33 -17.58
C LYS A 997 -9.34 36.57 -18.26
N ARG A 998 -8.79 37.75 -17.97
CA ARG A 998 -9.17 39.03 -18.59
C ARG A 998 -8.79 39.10 -20.07
N LEU A 999 -7.62 38.59 -20.46
CA LEU A 999 -7.21 38.51 -21.86
C LEU A 999 -8.08 37.53 -22.65
N VAL A 1000 -8.49 36.40 -22.06
CA VAL A 1000 -9.45 35.47 -22.69
C VAL A 1000 -10.83 36.11 -22.83
N ALA A 1001 -11.33 36.77 -21.78
CA ALA A 1001 -12.60 37.50 -21.85
C ALA A 1001 -12.57 38.66 -22.87
N LEU A 1002 -11.40 39.26 -23.12
CA LEU A 1002 -11.22 40.26 -24.16
C LEU A 1002 -11.47 39.68 -25.57
N PHE A 1003 -11.11 38.41 -25.84
CA PHE A 1003 -11.43 37.78 -27.12
C PHE A 1003 -12.94 37.68 -27.36
N ASP A 1004 -13.71 37.36 -26.33
CA ASP A 1004 -15.17 37.24 -26.42
C ASP A 1004 -15.81 38.62 -26.67
N VAL A 1005 -15.33 39.67 -25.99
CA VAL A 1005 -15.81 41.04 -26.19
C VAL A 1005 -15.45 41.59 -27.57
N VAL A 1006 -14.22 41.37 -28.04
CA VAL A 1006 -13.76 41.82 -29.37
C VAL A 1006 -14.52 41.07 -30.48
N SER A 1007 -14.75 39.77 -30.32
CA SER A 1007 -15.53 38.96 -31.27
C SER A 1007 -17.00 39.39 -31.31
N GLY A 1008 -17.58 39.76 -30.15
CA GLY A 1008 -18.94 40.29 -30.04
C GLY A 1008 -19.17 41.65 -30.73
N GLU A 1009 -18.11 42.40 -31.05
CA GLU A 1009 -18.17 43.64 -31.83
C GLU A 1009 -17.77 43.44 -33.31
N ASN A 1010 -17.78 42.20 -33.82
CA ASN A 1010 -17.35 41.86 -35.18
C ASN A 1010 -15.90 42.27 -35.51
N SER A 1011 -15.01 42.34 -34.50
CA SER A 1011 -13.58 42.60 -34.66
C SER A 1011 -12.76 41.36 -34.24
N SER A 1012 -11.45 41.38 -34.46
CA SER A 1012 -10.53 40.33 -34.00
C SER A 1012 -9.16 40.91 -33.64
N ILE A 1013 -8.35 40.16 -32.87
CA ILE A 1013 -7.01 40.60 -32.48
C ILE A 1013 -6.02 40.22 -33.59
N ASP A 1014 -5.37 41.22 -34.19
CA ASP A 1014 -4.37 41.03 -35.25
C ASP A 1014 -3.01 40.62 -34.66
N SER A 1015 -2.60 41.23 -33.55
CA SER A 1015 -1.40 40.82 -32.83
C SER A 1015 -1.43 41.18 -31.34
N LEU A 1016 -0.75 40.38 -30.53
CA LEU A 1016 -0.51 40.60 -29.12
C LEU A 1016 0.99 40.55 -28.85
N GLU A 1017 1.55 41.67 -28.43
CA GLU A 1017 2.97 41.84 -28.19
C GLU A 1017 3.23 42.05 -26.70
N VAL A 1018 4.04 41.18 -26.09
CA VAL A 1018 4.49 41.29 -24.69
C VAL A 1018 5.94 41.74 -24.70
N LYS A 1019 6.19 42.96 -24.21
CA LYS A 1019 7.53 43.55 -24.10
C LYS A 1019 7.94 43.70 -22.64
N PHE A 1020 9.11 43.15 -22.33
CA PHE A 1020 9.84 43.37 -21.10
C PHE A 1020 11.17 44.06 -21.43
N ASN A 1021 11.47 45.17 -20.76
CA ASN A 1021 12.74 45.87 -20.94
C ASN A 1021 13.31 46.30 -19.58
N SER A 1022 14.57 45.99 -19.35
CA SER A 1022 15.33 46.34 -18.14
C SER A 1022 16.76 46.73 -18.53
N ASN A 1023 17.53 47.31 -17.61
CA ASN A 1023 18.88 47.82 -17.89
C ASN A 1023 19.83 46.80 -18.56
N ASN A 1024 19.64 45.50 -18.31
CA ASN A 1024 20.55 44.44 -18.77
C ASN A 1024 19.87 43.37 -19.66
N LEU A 1025 18.54 43.44 -19.86
CA LEU A 1025 17.78 42.40 -20.54
C LEU A 1025 16.52 42.98 -21.20
N ALA A 1026 16.36 42.76 -22.50
CA ALA A 1026 15.16 43.06 -23.26
C ALA A 1026 14.60 41.77 -23.89
N LEU A 1027 13.32 41.49 -23.67
CA LEU A 1027 12.63 40.34 -24.23
C LEU A 1027 11.30 40.79 -24.83
N THR A 1028 10.98 40.28 -26.03
CA THR A 1028 9.74 40.59 -26.74
C THR A 1028 9.13 39.30 -27.27
N ALA A 1029 7.87 39.03 -26.92
CA ALA A 1029 7.10 37.92 -27.46
C ALA A 1029 5.92 38.48 -28.26
N LEU A 1030 5.88 38.19 -29.56
CA LEU A 1030 4.83 38.63 -30.48
C LEU A 1030 4.00 37.43 -30.91
N LEU A 1031 2.73 37.41 -30.50
CA LEU A 1031 1.72 36.48 -30.98
C LEU A 1031 0.96 37.14 -32.13
N ARG A 1032 1.04 36.56 -33.34
CA ARG A 1032 0.31 37.03 -34.52
C ARG A 1032 -1.00 36.27 -34.65
N LYS A 1033 -2.10 37.00 -34.84
CA LYS A 1033 -3.48 36.49 -34.94
C LYS A 1033 -3.82 35.46 -33.85
N PRO A 1034 -3.59 35.78 -32.57
CA PRO A 1034 -3.86 34.84 -31.49
C PRO A 1034 -5.33 34.43 -31.47
N LYS A 1035 -5.61 33.18 -31.09
CA LYS A 1035 -6.95 32.69 -30.72
C LYS A 1035 -7.01 32.43 -29.21
N PRO A 1036 -8.20 32.28 -28.60
CA PRO A 1036 -8.32 31.92 -27.19
C PRO A 1036 -7.54 30.65 -26.82
N GLU A 1037 -7.55 29.65 -27.72
CA GLU A 1037 -6.79 28.40 -27.60
C GLU A 1037 -5.27 28.62 -27.60
N THR A 1038 -4.78 29.62 -28.35
CA THR A 1038 -3.35 29.96 -28.42
C THR A 1038 -2.80 30.47 -27.09
N LEU A 1039 -3.63 31.11 -26.26
CA LEU A 1039 -3.24 31.52 -24.90
C LEU A 1039 -3.22 30.35 -23.90
N ASN A 1040 -3.88 29.23 -24.23
CA ASN A 1040 -3.91 28.02 -23.42
C ASN A 1040 -2.88 26.97 -23.85
N ASP A 1041 -2.20 27.18 -24.98
CA ASP A 1041 -1.08 26.36 -25.43
C ASP A 1041 0.04 26.33 -24.37
N SER A 1042 0.56 25.14 -24.08
CA SER A 1042 1.54 24.92 -23.00
C SER A 1042 2.85 25.67 -23.21
N LEU A 1043 3.28 25.86 -24.45
CA LEU A 1043 4.51 26.58 -24.81
C LEU A 1043 4.31 28.09 -24.71
N VAL A 1044 3.20 28.61 -25.23
CA VAL A 1044 2.86 30.04 -25.13
C VAL A 1044 2.66 30.43 -23.66
N ARG A 1045 1.97 29.58 -22.89
CA ARG A 1045 1.82 29.73 -21.44
C ARG A 1045 3.17 29.72 -20.74
N GLY A 1046 4.08 28.81 -21.10
CA GLY A 1046 5.43 28.76 -20.55
C GLY A 1046 6.21 30.07 -20.77
N VAL A 1047 6.17 30.61 -21.99
CA VAL A 1047 6.88 31.85 -22.37
C VAL A 1047 6.31 33.08 -21.67
N VAL A 1048 4.98 33.23 -21.64
CA VAL A 1048 4.32 34.36 -20.97
C VAL A 1048 4.53 34.31 -19.45
N ASN A 1049 4.44 33.12 -18.84
CA ASN A 1049 4.71 32.92 -17.42
C ASN A 1049 6.18 33.24 -17.07
N LEU A 1050 7.12 32.83 -17.92
CA LEU A 1050 8.54 33.11 -17.74
C LEU A 1050 8.82 34.62 -17.79
N LEU A 1051 8.28 35.33 -18.78
CA LEU A 1051 8.46 36.77 -18.94
C LEU A 1051 7.93 37.55 -17.74
N ILE A 1052 6.73 37.20 -17.25
CA ILE A 1052 6.13 37.87 -16.10
C ILE A 1052 6.87 37.52 -14.80
N ARG A 1053 7.34 36.28 -14.62
CA ARG A 1053 8.18 35.90 -13.46
C ARG A 1053 9.52 36.65 -13.44
N ILE A 1054 10.16 36.81 -14.60
CA ILE A 1054 11.38 37.62 -14.74
C ILE A 1054 11.07 39.08 -14.36
N ALA A 1055 9.94 39.62 -14.81
CA ALA A 1055 9.53 40.98 -14.52
C ALA A 1055 9.20 41.22 -13.04
N LEU A 1056 8.48 40.30 -12.39
CA LEU A 1056 8.22 40.33 -10.95
C LEU A 1056 9.52 40.27 -10.13
N ARG A 1057 10.47 39.41 -10.54
CA ARG A 1057 11.77 39.28 -9.87
C ARG A 1057 12.65 40.52 -10.01
N LEU A 1058 12.60 41.17 -11.18
CA LEU A 1058 13.38 42.38 -11.48
C LEU A 1058 12.62 43.68 -11.15
N ARG A 1059 11.41 43.58 -10.57
CA ARG A 1059 10.50 44.70 -10.27
C ARG A 1059 10.40 45.74 -11.40
N SER A 1060 10.35 45.26 -12.64
CA SER A 1060 10.27 46.11 -13.84
C SER A 1060 8.96 45.84 -14.57
N PRO A 1061 8.26 46.86 -15.09
CA PRO A 1061 6.92 46.69 -15.68
C PRO A 1061 6.97 45.87 -16.97
N VAL A 1062 5.93 45.05 -17.19
CA VAL A 1062 5.68 44.39 -18.47
C VAL A 1062 4.64 45.20 -19.24
N SER A 1063 4.96 45.57 -20.47
CA SER A 1063 4.00 46.20 -21.39
C SER A 1063 3.41 45.17 -22.33
N ILE A 1064 2.08 45.12 -22.44
CA ILE A 1064 1.36 44.27 -23.39
C ILE A 1064 0.61 45.18 -24.36
N SER A 1065 0.94 45.10 -25.64
CA SER A 1065 0.26 45.85 -26.71
C SER A 1065 -0.59 44.89 -27.53
N ILE A 1066 -1.86 45.23 -27.72
CA ILE A 1066 -2.82 44.42 -28.48
C ILE A 1066 -3.34 45.30 -29.61
N HIS A 1067 -3.15 44.84 -30.84
CA HIS A 1067 -3.61 45.51 -32.04
C HIS A 1067 -4.87 44.82 -32.57
N LEU A 1068 -5.94 45.58 -32.78
CA LEU A 1068 -7.22 45.09 -33.27
C LEU A 1068 -7.34 45.28 -34.79
N VAL A 1069 -8.07 44.39 -35.46
CA VAL A 1069 -8.34 44.46 -36.91
C VAL A 1069 -9.28 45.62 -37.25
N SER A 1070 -10.21 45.96 -36.36
CA SER A 1070 -11.10 47.11 -36.49
C SER A 1070 -11.43 47.75 -35.13
N PRO A 1071 -11.68 49.06 -35.06
CA PRO A 1071 -11.89 49.80 -33.82
C PRO A 1071 -13.06 49.27 -32.98
N VAL A 1072 -12.86 49.11 -31.66
CA VAL A 1072 -13.85 48.60 -30.68
C VAL A 1072 -14.14 49.65 -29.62
N ARG A 1073 -15.37 49.66 -29.06
CA ARG A 1073 -15.77 50.65 -28.04
C ARG A 1073 -14.94 50.55 -26.76
N GLU A 1074 -14.34 51.67 -26.33
CA GLU A 1074 -13.41 51.72 -25.18
C GLU A 1074 -14.08 51.30 -23.86
N ASN A 1075 -15.36 51.65 -23.65
CA ASN A 1075 -16.05 51.38 -22.38
C ASN A 1075 -16.16 49.87 -22.09
N LYS A 1076 -16.37 49.03 -23.12
CA LYS A 1076 -16.40 47.57 -22.96
C LYS A 1076 -15.02 46.97 -22.70
N ILE A 1077 -13.97 47.56 -23.28
CA ILE A 1077 -12.58 47.16 -23.01
C ILE A 1077 -12.20 47.49 -21.56
N LYS A 1078 -12.59 48.68 -21.07
CA LYS A 1078 -12.38 49.11 -19.68
C LYS A 1078 -13.12 48.22 -18.67
N GLU A 1079 -14.33 47.77 -18.98
CA GLU A 1079 -15.08 46.83 -18.11
C GLU A 1079 -14.33 45.51 -17.90
N VAL A 1080 -13.70 44.96 -18.95
CA VAL A 1080 -12.98 43.68 -18.86
C VAL A 1080 -11.58 43.83 -18.28
N LEU A 1081 -10.81 44.80 -18.77
CA LEU A 1081 -9.39 44.95 -18.42
C LEU A 1081 -9.16 45.80 -17.16
N ALA A 1082 -10.17 46.52 -16.68
CA ALA A 1082 -10.18 47.30 -15.44
C ALA A 1082 -8.87 48.08 -15.21
N GLY A 1083 -8.19 47.86 -14.07
CA GLY A 1083 -6.98 48.59 -13.67
C GLY A 1083 -5.72 48.31 -14.50
N TYR A 1084 -5.74 47.34 -15.42
CA TYR A 1084 -4.59 47.05 -16.31
C TYR A 1084 -4.58 47.95 -17.56
N TYR A 1085 -5.71 48.57 -17.89
CA TYR A 1085 -5.86 49.39 -19.09
C TYR A 1085 -5.42 50.83 -18.84
N LYS A 1086 -4.42 51.31 -19.61
CA LYS A 1086 -4.08 52.74 -19.67
C LYS A 1086 -4.57 53.32 -20.99
N PRO A 1087 -5.48 54.32 -20.98
CA PRO A 1087 -5.81 55.04 -22.21
C PRO A 1087 -4.57 55.77 -22.73
N LYS A 1088 -4.30 55.69 -24.04
CA LYS A 1088 -3.27 56.52 -24.70
C LYS A 1088 -3.68 57.99 -24.51
N ARG A 1089 -3.00 58.71 -23.60
CA ARG A 1089 -3.17 60.16 -23.48
C ARG A 1089 -2.63 60.84 -24.74
N SER A 1090 -3.38 61.83 -25.23
CA SER A 1090 -2.97 62.73 -26.31
C SER A 1090 -1.61 63.35 -25.98
N SER A 1091 -0.76 63.51 -26.99
CA SER A 1091 0.56 64.12 -26.88
C SER A 1091 0.57 65.58 -26.38
N PHE A 1092 -0.60 66.21 -26.24
CA PHE A 1092 -0.76 67.56 -25.69
C PHE A 1092 -0.72 67.63 -24.15
N ASP A 1093 -1.04 66.54 -23.44
CA ASP A 1093 -1.09 66.54 -21.95
C ASP A 1093 0.30 66.45 -21.29
N LYS A 1094 1.38 66.36 -22.07
CA LYS A 1094 2.76 66.26 -21.57
C LYS A 1094 3.39 67.59 -21.11
N TYR A 1095 2.71 68.72 -21.26
CA TYR A 1095 3.23 70.05 -20.91
C TYR A 1095 2.54 70.70 -19.69
N LEU A 1096 1.71 69.95 -18.94
CA LEU A 1096 0.97 70.47 -17.78
C LEU A 1096 1.36 69.82 -16.43
N GLU A 1097 2.57 69.28 -16.31
CA GLU A 1097 3.21 68.94 -15.03
C GLU A 1097 4.58 69.59 -14.89
#